data_AF-A0AB74VGW2-F1
#
_entry.id   AF-A0AB74VGW2-F1
#
_cell.length_a   1.000
_cell.length_b   1.000
_cell.length_c   1.000
_cell.angle_alpha   90.00
_cell.angle_beta   90.00
_cell.angle_gamma   90.00
#
_symmetry.space_group_name_H-M   'P 1'
#
loop_
_entity.id
_entity.type
_entity.pdbx_description
1 polymer ?
#
loop_
_entity_poly.entity_id
_entity_poly.type
_entity_poly.pdbx_seq_one_letter_code
_entity_poly.pdbx_strand_id
1 'polypeptide(L)'
;MEKQINYTEDVLFNNYMVSSLGEEYVHSQIPFYFDKSTYEKMVFYSEEINRISLNVLKNIKEGHSELLNYFDDFMFKEKIFNLKCPMSPMFWARYDTFRDVDGDIYFAEFNYDKPCGQKEIDLAGKCSFDGNINVSFINNVVKELLKICKEYEMEKEKIDVGFLMDPCHYEELHHSYYFKHILKDTNINIVQVGPNNLSVRDGYVYAYSNFKLKIILRLFPTEFFYEISNISEILNCVDCGNLLLINDPRVIAIQAKGFFAYLWNLVKSDSKLLSIRDKEIITKCIPYTEILNQDDIQDVIINKDSYVVKSSLGRYSQEVYIGKLYTQEMWENKIKTVSKSNKVHVKQKLINIRQEYTYAPGNNNMNIPVLAFGNFGIYIMDYKVEGLLVRWSRELLTNDDYTWMCPIGVENFPVYIKEFNPKNRKEIWNEIIDESVFKYNFTGAYTNIYEYISLNSLILKECAYKEMLSVSSKFCEILKKIYPYIQKEIELFGPILGIPEELYKLVSTSCATSLCALGRIDFAIDNDGSLKILEFNSETPAGLVEAIGLNFIIKEKLNIQYQNPNVNLKEHIKKSFFNILEELKKIKKVKNIAVVTSWYYEDIYTSNLIAEILKELNEYSVIFGNIYDLKVNNNKIYLYGNEIDAIYRHYPLDWFSYEDEMKKLIDPLSSGQYLINPGHTLITQSKALFAVIHELVRKKFFSRDDEEFVLKYIPYTCLEPDNVLSFDYVTKPYLSREGAGVMLSYDEMSKELDDIVFQDRINIKPLYSNIYSTMKEESKYLFPVIGTYITGDIPSGVFTRMGDFITDKNAMCVATYIEC
;
A
#
# COMPACT_ATOMS: atom_id res chain seq x y z
N MET A 1 2.78 9.87 13.56
CA MET A 1 3.98 10.22 12.78
C MET A 1 4.57 11.49 13.37
N GLU A 2 5.90 11.58 13.41
CA GLU A 2 6.59 12.78 13.82
C GLU A 2 6.60 13.82 12.69
N LYS A 3 6.90 15.08 13.02
CA LYS A 3 7.22 16.07 11.99
C LYS A 3 8.44 15.59 11.21
N GLN A 4 8.34 15.56 9.89
CA GLN A 4 9.34 15.04 8.98
C GLN A 4 10.70 15.68 9.19
N ILE A 5 10.77 16.98 9.44
CA ILE A 5 12.05 17.66 9.74
C ILE A 5 12.72 17.11 11.01
N ASN A 6 11.96 16.86 12.08
CA ASN A 6 12.51 16.30 13.31
C ASN A 6 12.96 14.84 13.09
N TYR A 7 12.19 14.08 12.32
CA TYR A 7 12.54 12.71 11.95
C TYR A 7 13.83 12.69 11.12
N THR A 8 13.96 13.56 10.11
CA THR A 8 15.17 13.72 9.31
C THR A 8 16.38 14.11 10.17
N GLU A 9 16.22 15.02 11.14
CA GLU A 9 17.30 15.36 12.08
C GLU A 9 17.76 14.13 12.88
N ASP A 10 16.83 13.34 13.44
CA ASP A 10 17.18 12.09 14.13
C ASP A 10 17.91 11.09 13.22
N VAL A 11 17.44 10.95 11.98
CA VAL A 11 18.05 10.08 10.98
C VAL A 11 19.50 10.48 10.68
N LEU A 12 19.78 11.78 10.52
CA LEU A 12 21.11 12.27 10.21
C LEU A 12 22.06 12.17 11.41
N PHE A 13 21.63 12.62 12.59
CA PHE A 13 22.52 12.75 13.74
C PHE A 13 22.63 11.48 14.59
N ASN A 14 21.55 10.72 14.75
CA ASN A 14 21.50 9.54 15.61
C ASN A 14 21.63 8.21 14.84
N ASN A 15 21.45 8.22 13.52
CA ASN A 15 21.51 7.01 12.69
C ASN A 15 22.65 7.02 11.64
N TYR A 16 23.61 7.94 11.75
CA TYR A 16 24.82 8.01 10.91
C TYR A 16 24.54 8.09 9.40
N MET A 17 23.37 8.59 8.99
CA MET A 17 23.09 8.87 7.58
C MET A 17 23.92 10.05 7.09
N VAL A 18 24.13 10.11 5.79
CA VAL A 18 24.82 11.22 5.15
C VAL A 18 23.78 12.20 4.63
N SER A 19 23.99 13.49 4.90
CA SER A 19 23.15 14.57 4.39
C SER A 19 23.23 14.62 2.86
N SER A 20 22.08 14.82 2.23
CA SER A 20 21.94 14.93 0.77
C SER A 20 20.98 16.08 0.43
N LEU A 21 20.99 16.50 -0.83
CA LEU A 21 19.96 17.43 -1.32
C LEU A 21 18.58 16.78 -1.15
N GLY A 22 17.64 17.48 -0.50
CA GLY A 22 16.29 16.97 -0.27
C GLY A 22 16.21 15.85 0.77
N GLU A 23 17.09 15.82 1.76
CA GLU A 23 17.12 14.85 2.86
C GLU A 23 15.76 14.70 3.61
N GLU A 24 14.92 15.73 3.61
CA GLU A 24 13.56 15.66 4.15
C GLU A 24 12.62 14.74 3.34
N TYR A 25 12.99 14.40 2.11
CA TYR A 25 12.22 13.54 1.19
C TYR A 25 12.76 12.11 1.07
N VAL A 26 13.86 11.77 1.77
CA VAL A 26 14.53 10.47 1.60
C VAL A 26 13.88 9.37 2.45
N HIS A 27 13.43 9.67 3.65
CA HIS A 27 12.95 8.66 4.59
C HIS A 27 11.46 8.84 4.92
N SER A 28 10.61 8.03 4.31
CA SER A 28 9.19 7.94 4.65
C SER A 28 8.99 7.19 5.96
N GLN A 29 8.07 7.69 6.78
CA GLN A 29 7.66 7.04 8.03
C GLN A 29 6.53 6.02 7.82
N ILE A 30 5.91 5.98 6.63
CA ILE A 30 4.80 5.06 6.34
C ILE A 30 5.36 3.72 5.84
N PRO A 31 5.09 2.60 6.52
CA PRO A 31 5.59 1.31 6.11
C PRO A 31 4.98 0.84 4.78
N PHE A 32 5.77 0.14 3.98
CA PHE A 32 5.27 -0.65 2.86
C PHE A 32 5.12 -2.11 3.28
N TYR A 33 3.96 -2.70 3.00
CA TYR A 33 3.67 -4.07 3.40
C TYR A 33 3.59 -5.01 2.20
N PHE A 34 4.35 -6.10 2.30
CA PHE A 34 4.14 -7.28 1.48
C PHE A 34 3.02 -8.15 2.05
N ASP A 35 2.27 -8.80 1.15
CA ASP A 35 1.54 -9.99 1.56
C ASP A 35 2.53 -11.12 1.89
N LYS A 36 2.11 -12.02 2.77
CA LYS A 36 2.95 -13.10 3.27
C LYS A 36 3.49 -14.01 2.15
N SER A 37 2.69 -14.31 1.12
CA SER A 37 3.11 -15.20 0.04
C SER A 37 4.22 -14.56 -0.81
N THR A 38 4.10 -13.27 -1.13
CA THR A 38 5.15 -12.53 -1.84
C THR A 38 6.45 -12.54 -1.05
N TYR A 39 6.40 -12.21 0.25
CA TYR A 39 7.59 -12.22 1.10
C TYR A 39 8.25 -13.61 1.17
N GLU A 40 7.47 -14.67 1.37
CA GLU A 40 7.98 -16.05 1.40
C GLU A 40 8.66 -16.45 0.08
N LYS A 41 8.13 -16.02 -1.08
CA LYS A 41 8.78 -16.22 -2.38
C LYS A 41 10.11 -15.47 -2.48
N MET A 42 10.15 -14.21 -2.02
CA MET A 42 11.37 -13.40 -2.02
C MET A 42 12.46 -14.06 -1.16
N VAL A 43 12.10 -14.55 0.03
CA VAL A 43 13.01 -15.29 0.91
C VAL A 43 13.51 -16.56 0.22
N PHE A 44 12.58 -17.41 -0.24
CA PHE A 44 12.91 -18.69 -0.87
C PHE A 44 13.87 -18.54 -2.06
N TYR A 45 13.56 -17.65 -3.01
CA TYR A 45 14.42 -17.48 -4.18
C TYR A 45 15.79 -16.89 -3.81
N SER A 46 15.84 -15.99 -2.83
CA SER A 46 17.10 -15.37 -2.40
C SER A 46 18.03 -16.39 -1.74
N GLU A 47 17.52 -17.22 -0.83
CA GLU A 47 18.31 -18.25 -0.16
C GLU A 47 18.79 -19.33 -1.15
N GLU A 48 17.93 -19.77 -2.06
CA GLU A 48 18.29 -20.78 -3.06
C GLU A 48 19.29 -20.25 -4.09
N ILE A 49 19.13 -19.02 -4.58
CA ILE A 49 20.10 -18.39 -5.49
C ILE A 49 21.43 -18.15 -4.78
N ASN A 50 21.44 -17.76 -3.51
CA ASN A 50 22.67 -17.68 -2.72
C ASN A 50 23.36 -19.04 -2.59
N ARG A 51 22.61 -20.11 -2.29
CA ARG A 51 23.14 -21.48 -2.26
C ARG A 51 23.78 -21.87 -3.60
N ILE A 52 23.10 -21.61 -4.72
CA ILE A 52 23.60 -21.91 -6.07
C ILE A 52 24.88 -21.11 -6.34
N SER A 53 24.86 -19.82 -6.07
CA SER A 53 25.98 -18.90 -6.33
C SER A 53 27.23 -19.27 -5.53
N LEU A 54 27.09 -19.56 -4.24
CA LEU A 54 28.20 -19.99 -3.40
C LEU A 54 28.73 -21.37 -3.79
N ASN A 55 27.87 -22.27 -4.27
CA ASN A 55 28.32 -23.56 -4.82
C ASN A 55 29.12 -23.40 -6.11
N VAL A 56 28.68 -22.51 -7.01
CA VAL A 56 29.44 -22.18 -8.23
C VAL A 56 30.80 -21.61 -7.87
N LEU A 57 30.84 -20.64 -6.95
CA LEU A 57 32.09 -19.99 -6.53
C LEU A 57 33.06 -20.99 -5.87
N LYS A 58 32.55 -21.86 -4.99
CA LYS A 58 33.37 -22.89 -4.32
C LYS A 58 34.04 -23.84 -5.33
N ASN A 59 33.34 -24.17 -6.41
CA ASN A 59 33.82 -25.12 -7.43
C ASN A 59 34.34 -24.42 -8.71
N ILE A 60 34.71 -23.14 -8.61
CA ILE A 60 35.14 -22.32 -9.76
C ILE A 60 36.37 -22.89 -10.48
N LYS A 61 37.24 -23.63 -9.79
CA LYS A 61 38.43 -24.25 -10.40
C LYS A 61 38.18 -25.66 -10.97
N GLU A 62 37.14 -26.35 -10.50
CA GLU A 62 36.92 -27.77 -10.81
C GLU A 62 35.95 -27.96 -11.97
N GLY A 63 34.86 -27.17 -12.00
CA GLY A 63 33.80 -27.30 -13.01
C GLY A 63 33.29 -25.97 -13.57
N HIS A 64 33.54 -24.84 -12.92
CA HIS A 64 32.99 -23.54 -13.31
C HIS A 64 34.05 -22.53 -13.78
N SER A 65 35.20 -22.98 -14.30
CA SER A 65 36.32 -22.10 -14.68
C SER A 65 35.96 -21.15 -15.83
N GLU A 66 35.02 -21.54 -16.69
CA GLU A 66 34.49 -20.70 -17.77
C GLU A 66 33.86 -19.40 -17.27
N LEU A 67 33.34 -19.37 -16.03
CA LEU A 67 32.76 -18.16 -15.42
C LEU A 67 33.74 -16.97 -15.44
N LEU A 68 35.05 -17.23 -15.35
CA LEU A 68 36.07 -16.19 -15.37
C LEU A 68 36.12 -15.39 -16.69
N ASN A 69 35.50 -15.92 -17.75
CA ASN A 69 35.39 -15.26 -19.06
C ASN A 69 34.11 -14.40 -19.20
N TYR A 70 33.21 -14.41 -18.21
CA TYR A 70 31.93 -13.69 -18.25
C TYR A 70 32.00 -12.28 -17.64
N PHE A 71 33.17 -11.84 -17.20
CA PHE A 71 33.37 -10.50 -16.67
C PHE A 71 34.77 -9.98 -17.01
N ASP A 72 34.90 -8.66 -16.94
CA ASP A 72 36.10 -7.95 -17.34
C ASP A 72 37.36 -8.45 -16.62
N ASP A 73 38.51 -8.24 -17.27
CA ASP A 73 39.79 -8.40 -16.59
C ASP A 73 40.07 -7.19 -15.69
N PHE A 74 40.80 -7.41 -14.60
CA PHE A 74 41.19 -6.36 -13.66
C PHE A 74 42.51 -6.70 -12.97
N MET A 75 43.18 -5.68 -12.45
CA MET A 75 44.46 -5.83 -11.76
C MET A 75 44.33 -6.85 -10.62
N PHE A 76 45.20 -7.86 -10.60
CA PHE A 76 45.22 -8.98 -9.65
C PHE A 76 44.14 -10.07 -9.80
N LYS A 77 43.32 -10.07 -10.87
CA LYS A 77 42.34 -11.14 -11.14
C LYS A 77 42.97 -12.53 -11.05
N GLU A 78 44.05 -12.77 -11.80
CA GLU A 78 44.74 -14.06 -11.75
C GLU A 78 45.23 -14.42 -10.35
N LYS A 79 45.81 -13.47 -9.61
CA LYS A 79 46.32 -13.70 -8.26
C LYS A 79 45.19 -14.07 -7.29
N ILE A 80 44.07 -13.35 -7.34
CA ILE A 80 42.90 -13.57 -6.49
C ILE A 80 42.29 -14.95 -6.74
N PHE A 81 42.04 -15.30 -8.00
CA PHE A 81 41.46 -16.61 -8.31
C PHE A 81 42.46 -17.75 -8.14
N ASN A 82 43.78 -17.50 -8.09
CA ASN A 82 44.79 -18.50 -7.80
C ASN A 82 45.09 -18.73 -6.31
N LEU A 83 44.46 -17.98 -5.39
CA LEU A 83 44.54 -18.25 -3.96
C LEU A 83 44.17 -19.72 -3.66
N LYS A 84 44.98 -20.35 -2.81
CA LYS A 84 44.86 -21.74 -2.35
C LYS A 84 44.18 -21.85 -1.00
N CYS A 85 44.13 -20.76 -0.22
CA CYS A 85 43.38 -20.73 1.02
C CYS A 85 41.89 -21.01 0.78
N PRO A 86 41.18 -21.59 1.76
CA PRO A 86 39.72 -21.68 1.73
C PRO A 86 39.06 -20.32 1.49
N MET A 87 37.83 -20.32 0.98
CA MET A 87 36.99 -19.12 0.95
C MET A 87 36.78 -18.59 2.36
N SER A 88 36.90 -17.28 2.56
CA SER A 88 36.44 -16.67 3.81
C SER A 88 34.95 -16.99 4.02
N PRO A 89 34.49 -17.15 5.28
CA PRO A 89 33.07 -17.19 5.59
C PRO A 89 32.35 -16.01 4.94
N MET A 90 31.19 -16.30 4.37
CA MET A 90 30.36 -15.32 3.72
C MET A 90 29.59 -14.54 4.78
N PHE A 91 30.05 -13.33 5.10
CA PHE A 91 29.44 -12.52 6.15
C PHE A 91 28.06 -11.98 5.72
N TRP A 92 27.96 -11.47 4.49
CA TRP A 92 26.73 -10.86 4.01
C TRP A 92 26.62 -10.78 2.48
N ALA A 93 25.41 -10.75 1.96
CA ALA A 93 25.11 -10.35 0.59
C ALA A 93 23.87 -9.46 0.56
N ARG A 94 23.72 -8.64 -0.48
CA ARG A 94 22.47 -7.95 -0.80
C ARG A 94 22.05 -8.26 -2.23
N TYR A 95 20.82 -8.72 -2.41
CA TYR A 95 20.22 -8.92 -3.73
C TYR A 95 19.21 -7.85 -4.03
N ASP A 96 19.41 -7.16 -5.14
CA ASP A 96 18.46 -6.17 -5.62
C ASP A 96 17.40 -6.90 -6.44
N THR A 97 16.15 -6.77 -6.03
CA THR A 97 15.00 -7.49 -6.59
C THR A 97 13.87 -6.56 -6.94
N PHE A 98 13.02 -7.00 -7.87
CA PHE A 98 11.79 -6.29 -8.21
C PHE A 98 10.68 -7.31 -8.50
N ARG A 99 9.44 -6.82 -8.43
CA ARG A 99 8.24 -7.59 -8.76
C ARG A 99 7.74 -7.18 -10.13
N ASP A 100 7.39 -8.15 -10.96
CA ASP A 100 6.75 -7.85 -12.25
C ASP A 100 5.24 -7.66 -12.12
N VAL A 101 4.58 -7.33 -13.24
CA VAL A 101 3.13 -7.12 -13.28
C VAL A 101 2.30 -8.34 -12.89
N ASP A 102 2.85 -9.55 -13.06
CA ASP A 102 2.20 -10.82 -12.72
C ASP A 102 2.48 -11.25 -11.26
N GLY A 103 3.33 -10.51 -10.55
CA GLY A 103 3.68 -10.75 -9.16
C GLY A 103 4.88 -11.69 -8.95
N ASP A 104 5.60 -12.02 -10.02
CA ASP A 104 6.81 -12.83 -9.97
C ASP A 104 8.03 -11.99 -9.55
N ILE A 105 8.98 -12.64 -8.87
CA ILE A 105 10.16 -12.00 -8.29
C ILE A 105 11.36 -12.24 -9.18
N TYR A 106 12.02 -11.16 -9.57
CA TYR A 106 13.20 -11.19 -10.41
C TYR A 106 14.38 -10.47 -9.76
N PHE A 107 15.58 -10.99 -9.99
CA PHE A 107 16.83 -10.38 -9.55
C PHE A 107 17.35 -9.38 -10.59
N ALA A 108 17.72 -8.19 -10.13
CA ALA A 108 18.34 -7.14 -10.94
C ALA A 108 19.88 -7.23 -10.91
N GLU A 109 20.43 -7.48 -9.71
CA GLU A 109 21.85 -7.43 -9.39
C GLU A 109 22.15 -8.18 -8.08
N PHE A 110 23.34 -8.77 -7.98
CA PHE A 110 23.86 -9.36 -6.75
C PHE A 110 25.02 -8.53 -6.22
N ASN A 111 24.95 -8.11 -4.96
CA ASN A 111 25.98 -7.34 -4.28
C ASN A 111 26.66 -8.22 -3.22
N TYR A 112 27.78 -8.83 -3.58
CA TYR A 112 28.59 -9.67 -2.70
C TYR A 112 29.83 -8.96 -2.16
N ASP A 113 30.43 -8.11 -3.00
CA ASP A 113 31.76 -7.55 -2.81
C ASP A 113 31.75 -6.43 -1.77
N LYS A 114 30.75 -5.55 -1.87
CA LYS A 114 30.54 -4.39 -0.99
C LYS A 114 29.05 -4.03 -0.88
N PRO A 115 28.22 -4.84 -0.21
CA PRO A 115 26.81 -4.51 0.00
C PRO A 115 26.64 -3.30 0.95
N CYS A 116 25.72 -2.39 0.61
CA CYS A 116 25.34 -1.20 1.40
C CYS A 116 23.82 -1.15 1.67
N GLY A 117 23.38 -0.39 2.68
CA GLY A 117 21.98 -0.31 3.11
C GLY A 117 21.73 -0.70 4.57
N GLN A 118 22.77 -1.05 5.33
CA GLN A 118 22.66 -1.59 6.69
C GLN A 118 22.11 -0.55 7.69
N LYS A 119 22.49 0.73 7.53
CA LYS A 119 21.98 1.82 8.38
C LYS A 119 20.49 2.02 8.14
N GLU A 120 20.06 1.92 6.90
CA GLU A 120 18.68 2.15 6.47
C GLU A 120 17.77 1.01 6.94
N ILE A 121 18.26 -0.23 6.92
CA ILE A 121 17.58 -1.38 7.51
C ILE A 121 17.50 -1.27 9.03
N ASP A 122 18.57 -0.83 9.71
CA ASP A 122 18.55 -0.60 11.16
C ASP A 122 17.55 0.51 11.55
N LEU A 123 17.55 1.63 10.83
CA LEU A 123 16.56 2.69 10.99
C LEU A 123 15.13 2.14 10.82
N ALA A 124 14.86 1.40 9.75
CA ALA A 124 13.57 0.76 9.53
C ALA A 124 13.21 -0.25 10.63
N GLY A 125 14.19 -0.96 11.19
CA GLY A 125 14.03 -1.92 12.29
C GLY A 125 13.64 -1.27 13.61
N LYS A 126 13.94 0.03 13.81
CA LYS A 126 13.54 0.81 15.00
C LYS A 126 12.09 1.29 14.95
N CYS A 127 11.45 1.28 13.77
CA CYS A 127 10.06 1.69 13.62
C CYS A 127 9.11 0.69 14.29
N SER A 128 8.21 1.17 15.14
CA SER A 128 7.25 0.33 15.88
C SER A 128 5.96 0.14 15.10
N PHE A 129 5.86 -0.96 14.36
CA PHE A 129 4.64 -1.41 13.70
C PHE A 129 4.60 -2.93 13.58
N ASP A 130 3.40 -3.48 13.43
CA ASP A 130 3.20 -4.93 13.36
C ASP A 130 3.78 -5.50 12.06
N GLY A 131 4.41 -6.68 12.16
CA GLY A 131 5.01 -7.35 11.00
C GLY A 131 6.31 -6.72 10.47
N ASN A 132 6.95 -5.81 11.21
CA ASN A 132 8.25 -5.26 10.83
C ASN A 132 9.32 -6.37 10.72
N ILE A 133 9.86 -6.56 9.52
CA ILE A 133 10.81 -7.64 9.22
C ILE A 133 12.26 -7.33 9.63
N ASN A 134 12.57 -6.07 9.93
CA ASN A 134 13.94 -5.61 10.17
C ASN A 134 14.32 -5.52 11.65
N VAL A 135 13.39 -5.81 12.57
CA VAL A 135 13.56 -5.63 14.04
C VAL A 135 14.81 -6.33 14.58
N SER A 136 15.18 -7.49 14.04
CA SER A 136 16.33 -8.28 14.51
C SER A 136 17.60 -8.08 13.68
N PHE A 137 17.55 -7.30 12.60
CA PHE A 137 18.61 -7.24 11.61
C PHE A 137 19.97 -6.88 12.21
N ILE A 138 20.05 -5.78 12.97
CA ILE A 138 21.34 -5.31 13.49
C ILE A 138 21.94 -6.25 14.53
N ASN A 139 21.09 -6.88 15.35
CA ASN A 139 21.52 -7.90 16.31
C ASN A 139 22.12 -9.11 15.59
N ASN A 140 21.55 -9.48 14.45
CA ASN A 140 22.05 -10.58 13.62
C ASN A 140 23.37 -10.21 12.93
N VAL A 141 23.53 -8.97 12.45
CA VAL A 141 24.81 -8.44 11.92
C VAL A 141 25.91 -8.56 12.97
N VAL A 142 25.65 -8.07 14.19
CA VAL A 142 26.63 -8.10 15.30
C VAL A 142 26.96 -9.55 15.68
N LYS A 143 25.95 -10.41 15.82
CA LYS A 143 26.12 -11.81 16.19
C LYS A 143 26.96 -12.57 15.16
N GLU A 144 26.68 -12.39 13.87
CA GLU A 144 27.40 -13.12 12.81
C GLU A 144 28.85 -12.65 12.70
N LEU A 145 29.11 -11.34 12.81
CA LEU A 145 30.49 -10.83 12.80
C LEU A 145 31.28 -11.35 14.02
N LEU A 146 30.66 -11.38 15.20
CA LEU A 146 31.25 -11.96 16.41
C LEU A 146 31.55 -13.44 16.26
N LYS A 147 30.64 -14.21 15.65
CA LYS A 147 30.84 -15.64 15.35
C LYS A 147 32.05 -15.85 14.45
N ILE A 148 32.11 -15.17 13.30
CA ILE A 148 33.22 -15.25 12.35
C ILE A 148 34.55 -14.87 13.02
N CYS A 149 34.56 -13.78 13.80
CA CYS A 149 35.77 -13.33 14.48
C CYS A 149 36.25 -14.30 15.56
N LYS A 150 35.34 -14.87 16.36
CA LYS A 150 35.68 -15.84 17.42
C LYS A 150 36.15 -17.18 16.86
N GLU A 151 35.55 -17.65 15.75
CA GLU A 151 35.99 -18.89 15.08
C GLU A 151 37.42 -18.76 14.54
N TYR A 152 37.82 -17.56 14.11
CA TYR A 152 39.17 -17.30 13.62
C TYR A 152 40.18 -16.96 14.73
N GLU A 153 39.74 -16.28 15.81
CA GLU A 153 40.59 -15.85 16.92
C GLU A 153 39.96 -16.20 18.29
N MET A 154 40.02 -17.48 18.68
CA MET A 154 39.30 -18.06 19.82
C MET A 154 39.71 -17.57 21.23
N GLU A 155 40.89 -16.93 21.38
CA GLU A 155 41.54 -16.78 22.70
C GLU A 155 41.82 -15.33 23.14
N LYS A 156 41.20 -14.32 22.52
CA LYS A 156 41.47 -12.92 22.88
C LYS A 156 40.32 -12.21 23.60
N GLU A 157 40.68 -11.53 24.69
CA GLU A 157 39.83 -10.56 25.38
C GLU A 157 39.39 -9.39 24.48
N LYS A 158 40.20 -9.03 23.47
CA LYS A 158 39.91 -7.98 22.49
C LYS A 158 40.40 -8.36 21.09
N ILE A 159 39.53 -8.24 20.09
CA ILE A 159 39.79 -8.57 18.68
C ILE A 159 39.81 -7.28 17.87
N ASP A 160 40.96 -6.92 17.31
CA ASP A 160 41.09 -5.75 16.43
C ASP A 160 40.74 -6.15 14.99
N VAL A 161 39.69 -5.54 14.45
CA VAL A 161 39.19 -5.77 13.09
C VAL A 161 39.46 -4.52 12.27
N GLY A 162 40.28 -4.64 11.23
CA GLY A 162 40.49 -3.56 10.27
C GLY A 162 39.23 -3.36 9.42
N PHE A 163 38.61 -2.18 9.48
CA PHE A 163 37.49 -1.83 8.62
C PHE A 163 38.04 -1.07 7.41
N LEU A 164 38.25 -1.79 6.31
CA LEU A 164 38.86 -1.26 5.09
C LEU A 164 37.81 -0.57 4.23
N MET A 165 37.98 0.72 4.03
CA MET A 165 37.04 1.62 3.35
C MET A 165 37.80 2.65 2.50
N ASP A 166 37.09 3.34 1.61
CA ASP A 166 37.61 4.55 0.97
C ASP A 166 37.25 5.80 1.81
N PRO A 167 38.24 6.49 2.40
CA PRO A 167 37.99 7.67 3.23
C PRO A 167 37.49 8.89 2.44
N CYS A 168 37.61 8.89 1.11
CA CYS A 168 37.10 9.95 0.26
C CYS A 168 35.59 9.83 0.00
N HIS A 169 34.98 8.68 0.31
CA HIS A 169 33.54 8.46 0.20
C HIS A 169 32.87 8.58 1.57
N TYR A 170 32.17 9.70 1.81
CA TYR A 170 31.54 10.02 3.10
C TYR A 170 30.66 8.90 3.66
N GLU A 171 29.90 8.23 2.79
CA GLU A 171 29.03 7.12 3.16
C GLU A 171 29.81 5.97 3.82
N GLU A 172 30.98 5.62 3.28
CA GLU A 172 31.82 4.55 3.83
C GLU A 172 32.47 4.95 5.15
N LEU A 173 32.87 6.22 5.27
CA LEU A 173 33.40 6.76 6.51
C LEU A 173 32.36 6.73 7.63
N HIS A 174 31.16 7.22 7.37
CA HIS A 174 30.05 7.16 8.32
C HIS A 174 29.70 5.73 8.69
N HIS A 175 29.69 4.82 7.70
CA HIS A 175 29.42 3.40 7.92
C HIS A 175 30.46 2.75 8.86
N SER A 176 31.73 3.14 8.75
CA SER A 176 32.78 2.64 9.66
C SER A 176 32.60 3.13 11.11
N TYR A 177 32.13 4.37 11.31
CA TYR A 177 31.77 4.87 12.64
C TYR A 177 30.53 4.17 13.20
N TYR A 178 29.54 3.91 12.34
CA TYR A 178 28.36 3.15 12.70
C TYR A 178 28.72 1.74 13.17
N PHE A 179 29.60 1.02 12.46
CA PHE A 179 30.09 -0.29 12.89
C PHE A 179 30.82 -0.24 14.23
N LYS A 180 31.61 0.81 14.46
CA LYS A 180 32.25 1.04 15.76
C LYS A 180 31.22 1.29 16.87
N HIS A 181 30.12 1.97 16.57
CA HIS A 181 29.03 2.23 17.52
C HIS A 181 28.28 0.95 17.90
N ILE A 182 27.81 0.16 16.93
CA ILE A 182 27.01 -1.04 17.20
C ILE A 182 27.83 -2.15 17.88
N LEU A 183 29.17 -2.13 17.75
CA LEU A 183 30.07 -3.11 18.36
C LEU A 183 30.69 -2.64 19.68
N LYS A 184 30.35 -1.44 20.19
CA LYS A 184 31.00 -0.82 21.36
C LYS A 184 30.95 -1.67 22.63
N ASP A 185 29.90 -2.48 22.79
CA ASP A 185 29.66 -3.35 23.95
C ASP A 185 30.14 -4.80 23.71
N THR A 186 30.88 -5.04 22.63
CA THR A 186 31.44 -6.34 22.27
C THR A 186 32.95 -6.36 22.49
N ASN A 187 33.59 -7.53 22.33
CA ASN A 187 35.05 -7.65 22.35
C ASN A 187 35.72 -7.29 21.01
N ILE A 188 34.95 -6.85 20.00
CA ILE A 188 35.48 -6.40 18.71
C ILE A 188 35.77 -4.90 18.77
N ASN A 189 36.97 -4.52 18.36
CA ASN A 189 37.37 -3.14 18.16
C ASN A 189 37.56 -2.86 16.67
N ILE A 190 36.78 -1.93 16.15
CA ILE A 190 36.89 -1.46 14.77
C ILE A 190 38.07 -0.49 14.64
N VAL A 191 39.05 -0.87 13.83
CA VAL A 191 40.18 -0.04 13.40
C VAL A 191 39.88 0.43 11.98
N GLN A 192 39.44 1.68 11.83
CA GLN A 192 39.16 2.29 10.53
C GLN A 192 40.47 2.40 9.74
N VAL A 193 40.51 1.90 8.51
CA VAL A 193 41.71 1.94 7.66
C VAL A 193 41.34 2.28 6.21
N GLY A 194 42.06 3.22 5.63
CA GLY A 194 42.03 3.51 4.20
C GLY A 194 43.02 2.65 3.40
N PRO A 195 43.00 2.73 2.06
CA PRO A 195 43.87 1.96 1.17
C PRO A 195 45.37 2.20 1.40
N ASN A 196 45.74 3.37 1.92
CA ASN A 196 47.13 3.75 2.19
C ASN A 196 47.56 3.56 3.66
N ASN A 197 46.72 2.96 4.50
CA ASN A 197 47.00 2.77 5.93
C ASN A 197 47.48 1.36 6.28
N LEU A 198 47.59 0.47 5.29
CA LEU A 198 48.01 -0.92 5.47
C LEU A 198 49.47 -1.12 5.05
N SER A 199 50.18 -1.95 5.79
CA SER A 199 51.56 -2.35 5.51
C SER A 199 51.77 -3.81 5.90
N VAL A 200 52.75 -4.49 5.30
CA VAL A 200 53.08 -5.88 5.61
C VAL A 200 54.50 -5.98 6.16
N ARG A 201 54.67 -6.64 7.31
CA ARG A 201 55.97 -6.93 7.93
C ARG A 201 55.98 -8.34 8.50
N ASP A 202 57.02 -9.10 8.22
CA ASP A 202 57.22 -10.48 8.71
C ASP A 202 56.01 -11.39 8.46
N GLY A 203 55.33 -11.22 7.31
CA GLY A 203 54.16 -12.01 6.93
C GLY A 203 52.87 -11.66 7.69
N TYR A 204 52.83 -10.51 8.36
CA TYR A 204 51.64 -10.01 9.06
C TYR A 204 51.27 -8.60 8.57
N VAL A 205 49.96 -8.32 8.57
CA VAL A 205 49.42 -7.02 8.17
C VAL A 205 49.35 -6.08 9.38
N TYR A 206 49.72 -4.82 9.18
CA TYR A 206 49.67 -3.77 10.18
C TYR A 206 48.92 -2.54 9.65
N ALA A 207 47.99 -2.02 10.45
CA ALA A 207 47.39 -0.71 10.26
C ALA A 207 48.24 0.39 10.90
N TYR A 208 48.40 1.51 10.20
CA TYR A 208 49.21 2.67 10.61
C TYR A 208 50.61 2.28 11.11
N SER A 209 51.17 1.22 10.52
CA SER A 209 52.46 0.61 10.89
C SER A 209 52.61 0.14 12.34
N ASN A 210 51.57 0.16 13.17
CA ASN A 210 51.67 -0.13 14.60
C ASN A 210 50.65 -1.17 15.09
N PHE A 211 49.49 -1.27 14.45
CA PHE A 211 48.41 -2.15 14.87
C PHE A 211 48.39 -3.43 14.05
N LYS A 212 48.80 -4.56 14.64
CA LYS A 212 48.75 -5.85 13.95
C LYS A 212 47.30 -6.27 13.71
N LEU A 213 46.91 -6.43 12.45
CA LEU A 213 45.59 -6.90 12.06
C LEU A 213 45.64 -8.37 11.66
N LYS A 214 44.77 -9.18 12.28
CA LYS A 214 44.52 -10.56 11.85
C LYS A 214 43.21 -10.71 11.07
N ILE A 215 42.31 -9.74 11.19
CA ILE A 215 41.01 -9.73 10.52
C ILE A 215 40.83 -8.38 9.86
N ILE A 216 40.42 -8.38 8.60
CA ILE A 216 39.96 -7.19 7.88
C ILE A 216 38.52 -7.46 7.40
N LEU A 217 37.59 -6.60 7.82
CA LEU A 217 36.29 -6.46 7.18
C LEU A 217 36.45 -5.53 5.97
N ARG A 218 36.38 -6.12 4.77
CA ARG A 218 36.61 -5.39 3.53
C ARG A 218 35.31 -4.79 3.00
N LEU A 219 35.24 -3.46 2.98
CA LEU A 219 34.22 -2.64 2.32
C LEU A 219 34.86 -1.85 1.17
N PHE A 220 35.93 -2.38 0.60
CA PHE A 220 36.66 -1.78 -0.49
C PHE A 220 36.62 -2.69 -1.71
N PRO A 221 36.24 -2.22 -2.90
CA PRO A 221 35.91 -3.11 -4.00
C PRO A 221 37.10 -3.83 -4.64
N THR A 222 36.86 -5.05 -5.12
CA THR A 222 37.91 -5.95 -5.61
C THR A 222 38.61 -5.42 -6.86
N GLU A 223 37.88 -4.85 -7.82
CA GLU A 223 38.46 -4.35 -9.07
C GLU A 223 39.37 -3.13 -8.87
N PHE A 224 39.31 -2.46 -7.71
CA PHE A 224 40.17 -1.33 -7.34
C PHE A 224 41.30 -1.70 -6.37
N PHE A 225 41.58 -2.99 -6.18
CA PHE A 225 42.64 -3.45 -5.27
C PHE A 225 44.03 -2.85 -5.54
N TYR A 226 44.28 -2.39 -6.77
CA TYR A 226 45.51 -1.69 -7.13
C TYR A 226 45.72 -0.36 -6.41
N GLU A 227 44.68 0.22 -5.81
CA GLU A 227 44.78 1.43 -4.99
C GLU A 227 45.26 1.13 -3.56
N ILE A 228 45.17 -0.12 -3.11
CA ILE A 228 45.56 -0.53 -1.76
C ILE A 228 47.08 -0.75 -1.71
N SER A 229 47.73 -0.03 -0.79
CA SER A 229 49.15 -0.20 -0.49
C SER A 229 49.46 -1.63 -0.06
N ASN A 230 50.54 -2.21 -0.59
CA ASN A 230 51.01 -3.57 -0.27
C ASN A 230 50.01 -4.70 -0.58
N ILE A 231 49.00 -4.48 -1.44
CA ILE A 231 47.93 -5.45 -1.70
C ILE A 231 48.43 -6.85 -2.10
N SER A 232 49.50 -6.93 -2.92
CA SER A 232 50.08 -8.21 -3.33
C SER A 232 50.62 -9.02 -2.13
N GLU A 233 51.20 -8.35 -1.14
CA GLU A 233 51.72 -8.97 0.08
C GLU A 233 50.58 -9.29 1.06
N ILE A 234 49.55 -8.44 1.12
CA ILE A 234 48.33 -8.69 1.90
C ILE A 234 47.63 -9.96 1.40
N LEU A 235 47.46 -10.10 0.08
CA LEU A 235 46.90 -11.33 -0.53
C LEU A 235 47.76 -12.56 -0.23
N ASN A 236 49.09 -12.44 -0.13
CA ASN A 236 49.94 -13.54 0.30
C ASN A 236 49.68 -13.89 1.79
N CYS A 237 49.44 -12.89 2.64
CA CYS A 237 49.09 -13.13 4.05
C CYS A 237 47.74 -13.86 4.17
N VAL A 238 46.77 -13.54 3.31
CA VAL A 238 45.51 -14.28 3.19
C VAL A 238 45.78 -15.73 2.76
N ASP A 239 46.57 -15.93 1.70
CA ASP A 239 46.86 -17.27 1.17
C ASP A 239 47.59 -18.18 2.18
N CYS A 240 48.48 -17.60 2.99
CA CYS A 240 49.19 -18.28 4.07
C CYS A 240 48.35 -18.48 5.34
N GLY A 241 47.11 -17.96 5.40
CA GLY A 241 46.24 -18.05 6.57
C GLY A 241 46.62 -17.13 7.74
N ASN A 242 47.49 -16.14 7.52
CA ASN A 242 47.90 -15.15 8.52
C ASN A 242 46.92 -13.97 8.64
N LEU A 243 45.98 -13.83 7.69
CA LEU A 243 44.95 -12.80 7.66
C LEU A 243 43.62 -13.40 7.21
N LEU A 244 42.55 -13.17 7.98
CA LEU A 244 41.18 -13.34 7.50
C LEU A 244 40.71 -12.07 6.81
N LEU A 245 40.40 -12.18 5.52
CA LEU A 245 39.80 -11.09 4.74
C LEU A 245 38.31 -11.39 4.53
N ILE A 246 37.46 -10.81 5.38
CA ILE A 246 36.00 -10.94 5.30
C ILE A 246 35.51 -10.17 4.06
N ASN A 247 34.51 -10.72 3.37
CA ASN A 247 34.14 -10.41 1.98
C ASN A 247 35.29 -10.79 1.05
N ASP A 248 35.48 -12.08 0.85
CA ASP A 248 36.57 -12.63 0.03
C ASP A 248 36.60 -11.99 -1.37
N PRO A 249 37.76 -11.58 -1.91
CA PRO A 249 37.80 -10.94 -3.22
C PRO A 249 37.33 -11.83 -4.38
N ARG A 250 37.32 -13.16 -4.21
CA ARG A 250 36.82 -14.09 -5.23
C ARG A 250 35.31 -13.94 -5.48
N VAL A 251 34.55 -13.35 -4.55
CA VAL A 251 33.09 -13.15 -4.71
C VAL A 251 32.72 -12.23 -5.87
N ILE A 252 33.66 -11.42 -6.38
CA ILE A 252 33.41 -10.58 -7.56
C ILE A 252 32.91 -11.40 -8.77
N ALA A 253 33.30 -12.68 -8.89
CA ALA A 253 32.86 -13.56 -9.97
C ALA A 253 31.34 -13.81 -9.97
N ILE A 254 30.73 -13.86 -8.78
CA ILE A 254 29.28 -14.09 -8.62
C ILE A 254 28.49 -12.80 -8.40
N GLN A 255 29.16 -11.66 -8.20
CA GLN A 255 28.56 -10.33 -8.25
C GLN A 255 28.43 -9.80 -9.68
N ALA A 256 29.39 -10.11 -10.56
CA ALA A 256 29.42 -9.58 -11.92
C ALA A 256 28.11 -9.90 -12.66
N LYS A 257 27.59 -8.92 -13.43
CA LYS A 257 26.31 -9.08 -14.14
C LYS A 257 26.37 -10.19 -15.20
N GLY A 258 27.56 -10.52 -15.70
CA GLY A 258 27.80 -11.69 -16.56
C GLY A 258 27.55 -13.03 -15.89
N PHE A 259 27.52 -13.12 -14.56
CA PHE A 259 27.16 -14.35 -13.85
C PHE A 259 25.75 -14.83 -14.23
N PHE A 260 24.81 -13.92 -14.50
CA PHE A 260 23.47 -14.29 -14.95
C PHE A 260 23.53 -14.97 -16.32
N ALA A 261 24.35 -14.45 -17.24
CA ALA A 261 24.57 -15.07 -18.55
C ALA A 261 25.21 -16.46 -18.42
N TYR A 262 26.12 -16.63 -17.47
CA TYR A 262 26.73 -17.94 -17.18
C TYR A 262 25.69 -18.95 -16.66
N LEU A 263 24.84 -18.55 -15.70
CA LEU A 263 23.75 -19.40 -15.21
C LEU A 263 22.80 -19.80 -16.34
N TRP A 264 22.40 -18.86 -17.21
CA TRP A 264 21.55 -19.16 -18.36
C TRP A 264 22.24 -20.06 -19.39
N ASN A 265 23.55 -19.92 -19.60
CA ASN A 265 24.31 -20.83 -20.45
C ASN A 265 24.22 -22.27 -19.94
N LEU A 266 24.45 -22.49 -18.64
CA LEU A 266 24.34 -23.80 -18.01
C LEU A 266 22.91 -24.39 -18.08
N VAL A 267 21.89 -23.55 -17.96
CA VAL A 267 20.48 -23.96 -18.14
C VAL A 267 20.22 -24.38 -19.58
N LYS A 268 20.60 -23.55 -20.56
CA LYS A 268 20.35 -23.80 -21.99
C LYS A 268 21.13 -24.99 -22.54
N SER A 269 22.34 -25.22 -22.04
CA SER A 269 23.17 -26.36 -22.43
C SER A 269 22.80 -27.65 -21.69
N ASP A 270 21.75 -27.62 -20.86
CA ASP A 270 21.35 -28.70 -19.96
C ASP A 270 22.52 -29.26 -19.13
N SER A 271 23.41 -28.38 -18.65
CA SER A 271 24.66 -28.77 -17.98
C SER A 271 24.42 -29.63 -16.74
N LYS A 272 25.29 -30.63 -16.52
CA LYS A 272 25.27 -31.48 -15.31
C LYS A 272 25.81 -30.77 -14.06
N LEU A 273 26.37 -29.57 -14.23
CA LEU A 273 26.87 -28.74 -13.12
C LEU A 273 25.73 -28.12 -12.29
N LEU A 274 24.51 -28.10 -12.83
CA LEU A 274 23.30 -27.67 -12.13
C LEU A 274 22.33 -28.85 -12.01
N SER A 275 21.70 -28.98 -10.84
CA SER A 275 20.58 -29.92 -10.68
C SER A 275 19.35 -29.46 -11.46
N ILE A 276 18.39 -30.36 -11.67
CA ILE A 276 17.09 -30.03 -12.29
C ILE A 276 16.40 -28.91 -11.49
N ARG A 277 16.42 -29.01 -10.16
CA ARG A 277 15.87 -28.00 -9.26
C ARG A 277 16.56 -26.64 -9.42
N ASP A 278 17.89 -26.60 -9.54
CA ASP A 278 18.61 -25.34 -9.74
C ASP A 278 18.22 -24.66 -11.06
N LYS A 279 18.09 -25.44 -12.14
CA LYS A 279 17.67 -24.93 -13.46
C LYS A 279 16.25 -24.34 -13.41
N GLU A 280 15.34 -25.00 -12.72
CA GLU A 280 13.97 -24.51 -12.51
C GLU A 280 13.94 -23.20 -11.72
N ILE A 281 14.73 -23.10 -10.65
CA ILE A 281 14.82 -21.89 -9.82
C ILE A 281 15.38 -20.73 -10.65
N ILE A 282 16.52 -20.93 -11.34
CA ILE A 282 17.13 -19.90 -12.19
C ILE A 282 16.15 -19.39 -13.24
N THR A 283 15.43 -20.29 -13.92
CA THR A 283 14.47 -19.94 -14.97
C THR A 283 13.32 -19.07 -14.44
N LYS A 284 12.93 -19.24 -13.17
CA LYS A 284 11.81 -18.51 -12.57
C LYS A 284 12.16 -17.11 -12.06
N CYS A 285 13.40 -16.87 -11.65
CA CYS A 285 13.76 -15.63 -10.94
C CYS A 285 14.95 -14.85 -11.51
N ILE A 286 15.71 -15.41 -12.45
CA ILE A 286 16.80 -14.69 -13.13
C ILE A 286 16.29 -14.26 -14.50
N PRO A 287 16.20 -12.94 -14.80
CA PRO A 287 15.84 -12.48 -16.13
C PRO A 287 16.75 -13.10 -17.19
N TYR A 288 16.17 -13.49 -18.32
CA TYR A 288 16.94 -14.11 -19.40
C TYR A 288 18.10 -13.20 -19.83
N THR A 289 19.33 -13.70 -19.71
CA THR A 289 20.55 -12.90 -19.89
C THR A 289 21.58 -13.67 -20.70
N GLU A 290 22.27 -12.99 -21.61
CA GLU A 290 23.37 -13.53 -22.42
C GLU A 290 24.51 -12.51 -22.51
N ILE A 291 25.72 -12.97 -22.81
CA ILE A 291 26.81 -12.06 -23.22
C ILE A 291 26.40 -11.40 -24.54
N LEU A 292 26.57 -10.08 -24.64
CA LEU A 292 26.30 -9.32 -25.85
C LEU A 292 27.44 -9.53 -26.86
N ASN A 293 27.17 -10.25 -27.95
CA ASN A 293 28.12 -10.48 -29.04
C ASN A 293 27.82 -9.58 -30.26
N GLN A 294 28.73 -9.55 -31.23
CA GLN A 294 28.53 -8.76 -32.46
C GLN A 294 27.30 -9.20 -33.27
N ASP A 295 27.01 -10.50 -33.28
CA ASP A 295 25.85 -11.07 -33.97
C ASP A 295 24.51 -10.63 -33.35
N ASP A 296 24.51 -10.23 -32.07
CA ASP A 296 23.32 -9.80 -31.35
C ASP A 296 22.96 -8.33 -31.59
N ILE A 297 23.89 -7.53 -32.11
CA ILE A 297 23.76 -6.06 -32.16
C ILE A 297 22.54 -5.62 -32.96
N GLN A 298 22.28 -6.25 -34.12
CA GLN A 298 21.13 -5.90 -34.96
C GLN A 298 19.81 -6.24 -34.27
N ASP A 299 19.73 -7.40 -33.62
CA ASP A 299 18.55 -7.82 -32.87
C ASP A 299 18.25 -6.86 -31.72
N VAL A 300 19.26 -6.52 -30.91
CA VAL A 300 19.13 -5.58 -29.78
C VAL A 300 18.71 -4.17 -30.24
N ILE A 301 19.16 -3.74 -31.43
CA ILE A 301 18.77 -2.45 -32.02
C ILE A 301 17.31 -2.48 -32.49
N ILE A 302 16.90 -3.53 -33.20
CA ILE A 302 15.54 -3.67 -33.76
C ILE A 302 14.52 -3.81 -32.63
N ASN A 303 14.84 -4.62 -31.62
CA ASN A 303 13.94 -4.97 -30.52
C ASN A 303 14.24 -4.16 -29.25
N LYS A 304 14.56 -2.85 -29.38
CA LYS A 304 15.07 -2.02 -28.27
C LYS A 304 14.25 -2.10 -26.98
N ASP A 305 12.92 -2.11 -27.09
CA ASP A 305 12.01 -2.07 -25.94
C ASP A 305 11.99 -3.39 -25.15
N SER A 306 12.57 -4.46 -25.71
CA SER A 306 12.67 -5.78 -25.09
C SER A 306 13.96 -6.00 -24.32
N TYR A 307 14.92 -5.06 -24.36
CA TYR A 307 16.28 -5.30 -23.86
C TYR A 307 16.79 -4.24 -22.89
N VAL A 308 17.59 -4.74 -21.95
CA VAL A 308 18.50 -3.96 -21.10
C VAL A 308 19.93 -4.42 -21.42
N VAL A 309 20.82 -3.46 -21.66
CA VAL A 309 22.25 -3.73 -21.88
C VAL A 309 23.03 -3.19 -20.69
N LYS A 310 23.87 -4.03 -20.08
CA LYS A 310 24.63 -3.69 -18.86
C LYS A 310 26.09 -4.09 -19.03
N SER A 311 27.03 -3.28 -18.53
CA SER A 311 28.42 -3.75 -18.37
C SER A 311 28.50 -4.85 -17.30
N SER A 312 29.42 -5.81 -17.43
CA SER A 312 29.57 -6.91 -16.48
C SER A 312 30.05 -6.42 -15.11
N LEU A 313 31.04 -5.51 -15.10
CA LEU A 313 31.48 -4.79 -13.91
C LEU A 313 31.10 -3.30 -14.06
N GLY A 314 30.08 -2.86 -13.32
CA GLY A 314 29.59 -1.47 -13.32
C GLY A 314 28.83 -1.17 -12.04
N ARG A 315 28.74 0.12 -11.65
CA ARG A 315 28.20 0.55 -10.34
C ARG A 315 27.19 1.69 -10.45
N TYR A 316 26.34 1.83 -9.43
CA TYR A 316 25.43 2.99 -9.27
C TYR A 316 24.60 3.27 -10.53
N SER A 317 24.04 2.22 -11.15
CA SER A 317 23.32 2.30 -12.42
C SER A 317 24.13 2.84 -13.62
N GLN A 318 25.42 3.10 -13.45
CA GLN A 318 26.31 3.50 -14.55
C GLN A 318 26.46 2.32 -15.52
N GLU A 319 26.46 2.63 -16.81
CA GLU A 319 26.53 1.63 -17.89
C GLU A 319 25.38 0.61 -17.88
N VAL A 320 24.20 1.00 -17.36
CA VAL A 320 22.92 0.29 -17.52
C VAL A 320 22.05 1.06 -18.49
N TYR A 321 21.70 0.45 -19.61
CA TYR A 321 20.93 1.07 -20.70
C TYR A 321 19.65 0.28 -20.94
N ILE A 322 18.49 0.89 -20.71
CA ILE A 322 17.17 0.28 -20.92
C ILE A 322 16.59 0.82 -22.22
N GLY A 323 16.44 -0.01 -23.26
CA GLY A 323 16.07 0.49 -24.59
C GLY A 323 14.72 1.19 -24.66
N LYS A 324 13.79 0.84 -23.76
CA LYS A 324 12.50 1.52 -23.57
C LYS A 324 12.60 3.01 -23.21
N LEU A 325 13.72 3.42 -22.59
CA LEU A 325 13.97 4.82 -22.19
C LEU A 325 14.67 5.65 -23.29
N TYR A 326 15.05 5.03 -24.41
CA TYR A 326 15.76 5.70 -25.51
C TYR A 326 14.87 5.87 -26.73
N THR A 327 15.07 6.96 -27.48
CA THR A 327 14.62 7.03 -28.87
C THR A 327 15.43 6.03 -29.72
N GLN A 328 14.90 5.61 -30.88
CA GLN A 328 15.59 4.66 -31.76
C GLN A 328 17.02 5.13 -32.12
N GLU A 329 17.17 6.40 -32.51
CA GLU A 329 18.48 6.97 -32.88
C GLU A 329 19.46 6.99 -31.71
N MET A 330 19.01 7.42 -30.52
CA MET A 330 19.87 7.44 -29.33
C MET A 330 20.28 6.03 -28.91
N TRP A 331 19.37 5.06 -29.00
CA TRP A 331 19.64 3.66 -28.71
C TRP A 331 20.70 3.09 -29.65
N GLU A 332 20.54 3.28 -30.96
CA GLU A 332 21.51 2.83 -31.97
C GLU A 332 22.91 3.39 -31.73
N ASN A 333 23.01 4.70 -31.45
CA ASN A 333 24.29 5.34 -31.16
C ASN A 333 24.91 4.80 -29.87
N LYS A 334 24.08 4.52 -28.86
CA LYS A 334 24.54 3.93 -27.60
C LYS A 334 25.07 2.51 -27.80
N ILE A 335 24.30 1.64 -28.47
CA ILE A 335 24.71 0.26 -28.76
C ILE A 335 25.94 0.20 -29.66
N LYS A 336 26.07 1.09 -30.66
CA LYS A 336 27.31 1.24 -31.46
C LYS A 336 28.53 1.65 -30.63
N THR A 337 28.33 2.38 -29.54
CA THR A 337 29.42 2.75 -28.61
C THR A 337 29.78 1.55 -27.75
N VAL A 338 28.78 0.86 -27.21
CA VAL A 338 28.94 -0.37 -26.43
C VAL A 338 29.66 -1.46 -27.24
N SER A 339 29.30 -1.66 -28.50
CA SER A 339 29.89 -2.69 -29.37
C SER A 339 31.35 -2.45 -29.75
N LYS A 340 31.84 -1.21 -29.57
CA LYS A 340 33.25 -0.84 -29.75
C LYS A 340 34.05 -0.87 -28.45
N SER A 341 33.39 -1.08 -27.31
CA SER A 341 34.05 -1.19 -26.01
C SER A 341 34.75 -2.53 -25.88
N ASN A 342 35.91 -2.55 -25.24
CA ASN A 342 36.61 -3.79 -24.87
C ASN A 342 36.02 -4.45 -23.61
N LYS A 343 35.02 -3.82 -22.98
CA LYS A 343 34.36 -4.38 -21.80
C LYS A 343 33.34 -5.45 -22.18
N VAL A 344 33.21 -6.44 -21.31
CA VAL A 344 32.14 -7.45 -21.35
C VAL A 344 30.81 -6.77 -21.01
N HIS A 345 29.83 -6.94 -21.90
CA HIS A 345 28.47 -6.49 -21.69
C HIS A 345 27.51 -7.67 -21.76
N VAL A 346 26.40 -7.56 -21.04
CA VAL A 346 25.28 -8.50 -21.13
C VAL A 346 24.11 -7.84 -21.85
N LYS A 347 23.39 -8.63 -22.65
CA LYS A 347 22.02 -8.33 -23.08
C LYS A 347 21.07 -9.11 -22.18
N GLN A 348 20.08 -8.43 -21.61
CA GLN A 348 19.10 -8.99 -20.70
C GLN A 348 17.70 -8.65 -21.18
N LYS A 349 16.78 -9.61 -21.14
CA LYS A 349 15.37 -9.36 -21.45
C LYS A 349 14.79 -8.40 -20.41
N LEU A 350 14.17 -7.33 -20.87
CA LEU A 350 13.49 -6.37 -20.00
C LEU A 350 12.28 -7.03 -19.35
N ILE A 351 12.19 -6.94 -18.03
CA ILE A 351 11.02 -7.34 -17.27
C ILE A 351 10.08 -6.14 -17.14
N ASN A 352 8.78 -6.38 -17.27
CA ASN A 352 7.78 -5.35 -17.05
C ASN A 352 7.55 -5.20 -15.54
N ILE A 353 8.36 -4.34 -14.91
CA ILE A 353 8.32 -4.11 -13.47
C ILE A 353 6.99 -3.48 -13.09
N ARG A 354 6.37 -3.99 -12.03
CA ARG A 354 5.16 -3.41 -11.45
C ARG A 354 5.51 -2.15 -10.69
N GLN A 355 4.76 -1.08 -10.94
CA GLN A 355 4.73 0.05 -10.01
C GLN A 355 3.90 -0.35 -8.80
N GLU A 356 4.38 0.01 -7.62
CA GLU A 356 3.68 -0.16 -6.36
C GLU A 356 3.14 1.17 -5.89
N TYR A 357 2.01 1.12 -5.19
CA TYR A 357 1.53 2.30 -4.49
C TYR A 357 2.23 2.41 -3.14
N THR A 358 2.86 3.56 -2.92
CA THR A 358 3.65 3.87 -1.72
C THR A 358 3.46 5.35 -1.37
N TYR A 359 4.09 5.79 -0.29
CA TYR A 359 4.04 7.16 0.18
C TYR A 359 5.43 7.77 0.20
N ALA A 360 5.62 8.82 -0.60
CA ALA A 360 6.81 9.65 -0.58
C ALA A 360 6.63 10.77 0.45
N PRO A 361 7.67 11.13 1.23
CA PRO A 361 7.59 12.38 1.98
C PRO A 361 7.47 13.55 1.01
N GLY A 362 6.70 14.56 1.39
CA GLY A 362 6.45 15.75 0.57
C GLY A 362 6.48 17.03 1.39
N ASN A 363 6.21 18.14 0.70
CA ASN A 363 6.14 19.47 1.31
C ASN A 363 5.08 19.50 2.42
N ASN A 364 5.23 20.44 3.35
CA ASN A 364 4.28 20.67 4.46
C ASN A 364 4.05 19.45 5.36
N ASN A 365 5.06 18.58 5.50
CA ASN A 365 5.00 17.39 6.35
C ASN A 365 3.92 16.37 5.90
N MET A 366 3.68 16.30 4.59
CA MET A 366 2.69 15.40 3.99
C MET A 366 3.33 14.11 3.51
N ASN A 367 2.54 13.04 3.52
CA ASN A 367 2.91 11.79 2.88
C ASN A 367 2.20 11.68 1.54
N ILE A 368 2.89 11.98 0.45
CA ILE A 368 2.29 12.02 -0.88
C ILE A 368 2.09 10.59 -1.39
N PRO A 369 0.84 10.18 -1.66
CA PRO A 369 0.59 8.93 -2.32
C PRO A 369 1.13 8.94 -3.75
N VAL A 370 1.88 7.91 -4.14
CA VAL A 370 2.50 7.86 -5.47
C VAL A 370 2.69 6.43 -5.95
N LEU A 371 2.62 6.25 -7.27
CA LEU A 371 3.05 5.03 -7.94
C LEU A 371 4.56 5.07 -8.19
N ALA A 372 5.28 4.07 -7.72
CA ALA A 372 6.74 4.02 -7.80
C ALA A 372 7.25 2.60 -8.08
N PHE A 373 8.39 2.50 -8.75
CA PHE A 373 9.13 1.25 -8.89
C PHE A 373 9.94 1.00 -7.62
N GLY A 374 9.75 -0.18 -7.02
CA GLY A 374 10.52 -0.60 -5.85
C GLY A 374 11.70 -1.47 -6.25
N ASN A 375 12.91 -1.03 -5.91
CA ASN A 375 14.09 -1.89 -5.87
C ASN A 375 14.26 -2.40 -4.43
N PHE A 376 13.97 -3.68 -4.22
CA PHE A 376 14.01 -4.33 -2.92
C PHE A 376 15.36 -5.02 -2.72
N GLY A 377 16.19 -4.44 -1.85
CA GLY A 377 17.49 -4.99 -1.45
C GLY A 377 17.31 -6.02 -0.34
N ILE A 378 17.39 -7.30 -0.67
CA ILE A 378 17.26 -8.43 0.26
C ILE A 378 18.63 -8.76 0.83
N TYR A 379 18.79 -8.61 2.15
CA TYR A 379 20.01 -8.92 2.87
C TYR A 379 20.04 -10.36 3.34
N ILE A 380 21.18 -11.01 3.10
CA ILE A 380 21.42 -12.40 3.46
C ILE A 380 22.64 -12.48 4.37
N MET A 381 22.53 -13.16 5.52
CA MET A 381 23.66 -13.53 6.39
C MET A 381 23.48 -14.97 6.86
N ASP A 382 24.57 -15.70 7.08
CA ASP A 382 24.52 -17.13 7.46
C ASP A 382 23.55 -17.95 6.59
N TYR A 383 23.58 -17.72 5.27
CA TYR A 383 22.74 -18.35 4.25
C TYR A 383 21.23 -18.07 4.33
N LYS A 384 20.80 -17.15 5.21
CA LYS A 384 19.39 -16.81 5.41
C LYS A 384 19.10 -15.36 5.13
N VAL A 385 17.87 -15.06 4.73
CA VAL A 385 17.42 -13.66 4.66
C VAL A 385 17.24 -13.10 6.06
N GLU A 386 17.85 -11.94 6.32
CA GLU A 386 17.90 -11.32 7.65
C GLU A 386 17.33 -9.90 7.69
N GLY A 387 17.09 -9.28 6.54
CA GLY A 387 16.47 -7.96 6.45
C GLY A 387 16.26 -7.52 5.01
N LEU A 388 15.40 -6.52 4.80
CA LEU A 388 15.14 -5.94 3.48
C LEU A 388 15.12 -4.42 3.57
N LEU A 389 15.60 -3.75 2.53
CA LEU A 389 15.30 -2.34 2.27
C LEU A 389 14.61 -2.17 0.92
N VAL A 390 14.00 -1.01 0.72
CA VAL A 390 13.45 -0.60 -0.57
C VAL A 390 13.98 0.77 -0.95
N ARG A 391 14.32 0.93 -2.23
CA ARG A 391 14.52 2.23 -2.86
C ARG A 391 13.42 2.45 -3.88
N TRP A 392 12.58 3.42 -3.60
CA TRP A 392 11.50 3.83 -4.48
C TRP A 392 12.00 4.84 -5.52
N SER A 393 11.54 4.69 -6.75
CA SER A 393 11.78 5.66 -7.83
C SER A 393 10.52 5.85 -8.66
N ARG A 394 10.26 7.07 -9.11
CA ARG A 394 9.18 7.35 -10.09
C ARG A 394 9.55 6.85 -11.49
N GLU A 395 10.83 6.67 -11.74
CA GLU A 395 11.37 6.20 -13.01
C GLU A 395 11.84 4.74 -12.90
N LEU A 396 11.88 4.05 -14.05
CA LEU A 396 12.27 2.64 -14.14
C LEU A 396 13.71 2.39 -13.70
N LEU A 397 14.60 3.38 -13.92
CA LEU A 397 15.96 3.36 -13.41
C LEU A 397 16.01 4.18 -12.12
N THR A 398 16.60 3.62 -11.08
CA THR A 398 16.82 4.30 -9.80
C THR A 398 17.77 5.48 -10.01
N ASN A 399 17.34 6.68 -9.62
CA ASN A 399 18.17 7.88 -9.53
C ASN A 399 18.26 8.31 -8.06
N ASP A 400 19.46 8.24 -7.49
CA ASP A 400 19.69 8.47 -6.06
C ASP A 400 19.23 9.87 -5.61
N ASP A 401 19.21 10.88 -6.49
CA ASP A 401 18.79 12.26 -6.18
C ASP A 401 17.30 12.39 -5.82
N TYR A 402 16.46 11.45 -6.26
CA TYR A 402 14.99 11.52 -6.08
C TYR A 402 14.39 10.23 -5.52
N THR A 403 15.24 9.35 -4.96
CA THR A 403 14.77 8.13 -4.34
C THR A 403 14.40 8.35 -2.89
N TRP A 404 13.45 7.55 -2.41
CA TRP A 404 13.11 7.49 -1.01
C TRP A 404 12.97 6.05 -0.55
N MET A 405 13.02 5.88 0.76
CA MET A 405 12.93 4.61 1.44
C MET A 405 11.77 4.66 2.43
N CYS A 406 11.31 3.50 2.84
CA CYS A 406 10.35 3.35 3.91
C CYS A 406 10.62 2.06 4.69
N PRO A 407 10.10 1.93 5.92
CA PRO A 407 10.08 0.65 6.61
C PRO A 407 9.31 -0.39 5.80
N ILE A 408 9.67 -1.66 5.98
CA ILE A 408 9.01 -2.78 5.29
C ILE A 408 8.38 -3.70 6.32
N GLY A 409 7.13 -4.08 6.07
CA GLY A 409 6.38 -5.03 6.87
C GLY A 409 5.87 -6.20 6.05
N VAL A 410 5.43 -7.23 6.76
CA VAL A 410 4.64 -8.33 6.21
C VAL A 410 3.35 -8.41 6.99
N GLU A 411 2.22 -8.24 6.29
CA GLU A 411 0.90 -8.27 6.91
C GLU A 411 -0.07 -9.14 6.09
N ASN A 412 -0.95 -9.83 6.80
CA ASN A 412 -2.05 -10.59 6.23
C ASN A 412 -3.29 -9.71 6.15
N PHE A 413 -3.33 -8.87 5.11
CA PHE A 413 -4.43 -7.93 4.91
C PHE A 413 -5.81 -8.59 5.07
N PRO A 414 -6.75 -7.92 5.76
CA PRO A 414 -8.11 -8.42 5.97
C PRO A 414 -8.96 -8.47 4.69
N VAL A 415 -8.49 -7.84 3.61
CA VAL A 415 -9.15 -7.74 2.30
C VAL A 415 -8.19 -8.04 1.16
N TYR A 416 -8.70 -8.64 0.09
CA TYR A 416 -7.98 -8.80 -1.17
C TYR A 416 -8.95 -8.87 -2.37
N ILE A 417 -8.41 -8.71 -3.58
CA ILE A 417 -9.18 -8.86 -4.82
C ILE A 417 -9.04 -10.28 -5.35
N LYS A 418 -10.17 -10.93 -5.59
CA LYS A 418 -10.26 -12.16 -6.37
C LYS A 418 -10.54 -11.80 -7.83
N GLU A 419 -9.54 -12.01 -8.67
CA GLU A 419 -9.65 -11.74 -10.10
C GLU A 419 -10.54 -12.74 -10.83
N PHE A 420 -11.27 -12.26 -11.82
CA PHE A 420 -12.06 -13.05 -12.75
C PHE A 420 -11.88 -12.54 -14.19
N ASN A 421 -10.90 -13.12 -14.90
CA ASN A 421 -10.49 -12.69 -16.24
C ASN A 421 -10.63 -13.82 -17.28
N PRO A 422 -11.84 -14.32 -17.58
CA PRO A 422 -12.02 -15.34 -18.62
C PRO A 422 -11.92 -14.73 -20.03
N LYS A 423 -11.69 -15.57 -21.04
CA LYS A 423 -11.61 -15.13 -22.44
C LYS A 423 -12.91 -14.48 -22.95
N ASN A 424 -14.07 -14.90 -22.46
CA ASN A 424 -15.39 -14.38 -22.83
C ASN A 424 -15.95 -13.36 -21.82
N ARG A 425 -15.08 -12.62 -21.12
CA ARG A 425 -15.44 -11.65 -20.06
C ARG A 425 -16.59 -10.73 -20.45
N LYS A 426 -16.53 -10.09 -21.62
CA LYS A 426 -17.51 -9.08 -22.04
C LYS A 426 -18.91 -9.65 -22.26
N GLU A 427 -19.00 -10.88 -22.77
CA GLU A 427 -20.28 -11.57 -22.93
C GLU A 427 -20.93 -11.83 -21.58
N ILE A 428 -20.16 -12.38 -20.63
CA ILE A 428 -20.62 -12.61 -19.25
C ILE A 428 -21.05 -11.30 -18.58
N TRP A 429 -20.25 -10.24 -18.76
CA TRP A 429 -20.58 -8.92 -18.22
C TRP A 429 -21.89 -8.39 -18.79
N ASN A 430 -22.11 -8.48 -20.11
CA ASN A 430 -23.36 -8.05 -20.74
C ASN A 430 -24.56 -8.86 -20.22
N GLU A 431 -24.43 -10.19 -20.05
CA GLU A 431 -25.50 -11.01 -19.49
C GLU A 431 -25.89 -10.60 -18.07
N ILE A 432 -24.90 -10.26 -17.22
CA ILE A 432 -25.14 -9.77 -15.87
C ILE A 432 -25.90 -8.44 -15.91
N ILE A 433 -25.50 -7.53 -16.80
CA ILE A 433 -26.19 -6.25 -16.99
C ILE A 433 -27.61 -6.48 -17.49
N ASP A 434 -27.84 -7.29 -18.52
CA ASP A 434 -29.18 -7.59 -19.05
C ASP A 434 -30.09 -8.15 -17.95
N GLU A 435 -29.61 -9.15 -17.19
CA GLU A 435 -30.35 -9.72 -16.07
C GLU A 435 -30.69 -8.67 -15.00
N SER A 436 -29.77 -7.76 -14.70
CA SER A 436 -29.98 -6.68 -13.74
C SER A 436 -31.00 -5.64 -14.19
N VAL A 437 -31.01 -5.32 -15.49
CA VAL A 437 -32.01 -4.43 -16.11
C VAL A 437 -33.40 -5.05 -15.95
N PHE A 438 -33.57 -6.33 -16.31
CA PHE A 438 -34.87 -6.99 -16.27
C PHE A 438 -35.39 -7.24 -14.85
N LYS A 439 -34.51 -7.57 -13.90
CA LYS A 439 -34.93 -7.89 -12.52
C LYS A 439 -35.06 -6.67 -11.62
N TYR A 440 -34.23 -5.64 -11.83
CA TYR A 440 -34.10 -4.52 -10.89
C TYR A 440 -34.23 -3.14 -11.54
N ASN A 441 -34.56 -3.06 -12.84
CA ASN A 441 -34.56 -1.80 -13.61
C ASN A 441 -33.22 -1.07 -13.54
N PHE A 442 -32.12 -1.81 -13.37
CA PHE A 442 -30.80 -1.23 -13.21
C PHE A 442 -30.32 -0.63 -14.53
N THR A 443 -30.00 0.67 -14.53
CA THR A 443 -29.53 1.40 -15.73
C THR A 443 -28.11 1.94 -15.60
N GLY A 444 -27.45 1.70 -14.46
CA GLY A 444 -26.11 2.20 -14.14
C GLY A 444 -24.96 1.35 -14.69
N ALA A 445 -25.05 0.83 -15.92
CA ALA A 445 -24.03 -0.09 -16.44
C ALA A 445 -22.64 0.55 -16.62
N TYR A 446 -22.59 1.87 -16.81
CA TYR A 446 -21.38 2.64 -17.04
C TYR A 446 -21.34 3.88 -16.15
N THR A 447 -20.14 4.23 -15.70
CA THR A 447 -19.82 5.55 -15.16
C THR A 447 -18.86 6.25 -16.13
N ASN A 448 -19.34 7.32 -16.77
CA ASN A 448 -18.67 7.96 -17.91
C ASN A 448 -18.32 6.95 -19.03
N ILE A 449 -17.04 6.66 -19.21
CA ILE A 449 -16.53 5.71 -20.22
C ILE A 449 -16.21 4.34 -19.64
N TYR A 450 -16.30 4.17 -18.33
CA TYR A 450 -15.88 2.98 -17.60
C TYR A 450 -17.07 2.08 -17.29
N GLU A 451 -16.86 0.77 -17.39
CA GLU A 451 -17.79 -0.23 -16.87
C GLU A 451 -17.93 -0.01 -15.35
N TYR A 452 -19.13 0.31 -14.87
CA TYR A 452 -19.33 0.60 -13.46
C TYR A 452 -19.23 -0.67 -12.60
N ILE A 453 -19.62 -1.83 -13.15
CA ILE A 453 -19.61 -3.11 -12.44
C ILE A 453 -18.34 -3.89 -12.74
N SER A 454 -17.59 -4.22 -11.68
CA SER A 454 -16.47 -5.15 -11.77
C SER A 454 -16.93 -6.61 -11.71
N LEU A 455 -16.30 -7.46 -12.52
CA LEU A 455 -16.41 -8.93 -12.36
C LEU A 455 -15.39 -9.47 -11.34
N ASN A 456 -14.35 -8.71 -11.03
CA ASN A 456 -13.49 -9.03 -9.90
C ASN A 456 -14.29 -8.83 -8.61
N SER A 457 -13.96 -9.61 -7.60
CA SER A 457 -14.65 -9.57 -6.32
C SER A 457 -13.71 -9.11 -5.20
N LEU A 458 -14.21 -8.29 -4.29
CA LEU A 458 -13.53 -8.01 -3.04
C LEU A 458 -13.87 -9.11 -2.04
N ILE A 459 -12.84 -9.76 -1.50
CA ILE A 459 -12.97 -10.80 -0.50
C ILE A 459 -12.60 -10.22 0.86
N LEU A 460 -13.54 -10.29 1.80
CA LEU A 460 -13.33 -10.00 3.21
C LEU A 460 -13.05 -11.31 3.95
N LYS A 461 -12.00 -11.35 4.76
CA LYS A 461 -11.81 -12.44 5.72
C LYS A 461 -12.90 -12.42 6.77
N GLU A 462 -13.31 -13.59 7.26
CA GLU A 462 -14.38 -13.73 8.26
C GLU A 462 -14.14 -12.86 9.51
N CYS A 463 -12.89 -12.77 9.98
CA CYS A 463 -12.52 -11.96 11.14
C CYS A 463 -12.79 -10.47 10.92
N ALA A 464 -12.44 -9.94 9.74
CA ALA A 464 -12.63 -8.54 9.38
C ALA A 464 -14.12 -8.22 9.20
N TYR A 465 -14.88 -9.13 8.60
CA TYR A 465 -16.33 -8.98 8.47
C TYR A 465 -17.00 -8.94 9.85
N LYS A 466 -16.64 -9.85 10.76
CA LYS A 466 -17.15 -9.86 12.15
C LYS A 466 -16.78 -8.60 12.91
N GLU A 467 -15.54 -8.11 12.77
CA GLU A 467 -15.10 -6.83 13.34
C GLU A 467 -15.96 -5.69 12.80
N MET A 468 -16.15 -5.60 11.48
CA MET A 468 -16.95 -4.55 10.85
C MET A 468 -18.41 -4.54 11.35
N LEU A 469 -19.05 -5.69 11.53
CA LEU A 469 -20.39 -5.79 12.11
C LEU A 469 -20.42 -5.36 13.58
N SER A 470 -19.41 -5.77 14.37
CA SER A 470 -19.30 -5.39 15.79
C SER A 470 -19.09 -3.88 15.94
N VAL A 471 -18.19 -3.31 15.14
CA VAL A 471 -17.88 -1.88 15.11
C VAL A 471 -19.11 -1.07 14.68
N SER A 472 -19.82 -1.52 13.66
CA SER A 472 -21.07 -0.89 13.21
C SER A 472 -22.12 -0.85 14.31
N SER A 473 -22.31 -1.97 15.01
CA SER A 473 -23.28 -2.08 16.11
C SER A 473 -22.91 -1.15 17.27
N LYS A 474 -21.61 -1.10 17.62
CA LYS A 474 -21.11 -0.25 18.70
C LYS A 474 -21.20 1.24 18.36
N PHE A 475 -20.90 1.60 17.11
CA PHE A 475 -21.07 2.97 16.62
C PHE A 475 -22.54 3.40 16.71
N CYS A 476 -23.48 2.55 16.28
CA CYS A 476 -24.92 2.83 16.40
C CYS A 476 -25.35 2.97 17.87
N GLU A 477 -24.80 2.17 18.79
CA GLU A 477 -25.06 2.31 20.23
C GLU A 477 -24.62 3.69 20.76
N ILE A 478 -23.42 4.15 20.38
CA ILE A 478 -22.89 5.48 20.74
C ILE A 478 -23.78 6.57 20.16
N LEU A 479 -24.16 6.47 18.88
CA LEU A 479 -25.07 7.42 18.25
C LEU A 479 -26.41 7.51 19.00
N LYS A 480 -27.01 6.37 19.35
CA LYS A 480 -28.26 6.31 20.14
C LYS A 480 -28.14 6.92 21.52
N LYS A 481 -26.94 6.92 22.13
CA LYS A 481 -26.70 7.60 23.41
C LYS A 481 -26.65 9.12 23.23
N ILE A 482 -26.07 9.64 22.15
CA ILE A 482 -25.78 11.07 22.01
C ILE A 482 -26.86 11.85 21.24
N TYR A 483 -27.43 11.29 20.17
CA TYR A 483 -28.33 12.04 19.29
C TYR A 483 -29.56 12.61 20.02
N PRO A 484 -30.18 11.94 21.03
CA PRO A 484 -31.35 12.50 21.70
C PRO A 484 -31.04 13.78 22.49
N TYR A 485 -29.83 13.89 23.05
CA TYR A 485 -29.38 15.12 23.73
C TYR A 485 -29.15 16.25 22.73
N ILE A 486 -28.50 15.94 21.61
CA ILE A 486 -28.27 16.89 20.52
C ILE A 486 -29.61 17.38 19.94
N GLN A 487 -30.54 16.45 19.72
CA GLN A 487 -31.88 16.73 19.21
C GLN A 487 -32.67 17.65 20.14
N LYS A 488 -32.57 17.44 21.46
CA LYS A 488 -33.25 18.27 22.46
C LYS A 488 -32.68 19.69 22.49
N GLU A 489 -31.37 19.83 22.30
CA GLU A 489 -30.64 21.10 22.32
C GLU A 489 -30.30 21.57 20.88
N ILE A 490 -31.22 21.37 19.93
CA ILE A 490 -30.96 21.63 18.50
C ILE A 490 -30.59 23.08 18.22
N GLU A 491 -31.11 24.03 19.00
CA GLU A 491 -30.75 25.45 18.88
C GLU A 491 -29.26 25.72 19.14
N LEU A 492 -28.62 24.88 19.97
CA LEU A 492 -27.19 24.98 20.28
C LEU A 492 -26.34 24.19 19.27
N PHE A 493 -26.77 22.99 18.91
CA PHE A 493 -25.99 22.09 18.05
C PHE A 493 -26.25 22.26 16.57
N GLY A 494 -27.40 22.81 16.18
CA GLY A 494 -27.79 23.03 14.80
C GLY A 494 -26.74 23.81 14.00
N PRO A 495 -26.24 24.96 14.51
CA PRO A 495 -25.17 25.71 13.83
C PRO A 495 -23.87 24.91 13.75
N ILE A 496 -23.52 24.16 14.80
CA ILE A 496 -22.30 23.33 14.86
C ILE A 496 -22.35 22.20 13.82
N LEU A 497 -23.54 21.67 13.55
CA LEU A 497 -23.76 20.57 12.63
C LEU A 497 -24.03 21.01 11.18
N GLY A 498 -24.08 22.32 10.92
CA GLY A 498 -24.47 22.88 9.62
C GLY A 498 -25.94 22.65 9.27
N ILE A 499 -26.80 22.43 10.27
CA ILE A 499 -28.24 22.25 10.05
C ILE A 499 -28.87 23.64 9.91
N PRO A 500 -29.60 23.91 8.81
CA PRO A 500 -30.36 25.14 8.65
C PRO A 500 -31.41 25.34 9.75
N GLU A 501 -31.55 26.58 10.23
CA GLU A 501 -32.47 26.95 11.32
C GLU A 501 -33.93 26.58 10.99
N GLU A 502 -34.35 26.70 9.71
CA GLU A 502 -35.72 26.37 9.31
C GLU A 502 -36.05 24.88 9.53
N LEU A 503 -35.05 24.01 9.61
CA LEU A 503 -35.21 22.58 9.83
C LEU A 503 -35.17 22.18 11.30
N TYR A 504 -34.86 23.08 12.24
CA TYR A 504 -34.69 22.74 13.66
C TYR A 504 -35.91 22.06 14.25
N LYS A 505 -37.09 22.63 14.02
CA LYS A 505 -38.35 22.05 14.50
C LYS A 505 -38.62 20.66 13.91
N LEU A 506 -38.26 20.46 12.65
CA LEU A 506 -38.44 19.18 11.96
C LEU A 506 -37.46 18.13 12.51
N VAL A 507 -36.20 18.50 12.72
CA VAL A 507 -35.16 17.63 13.27
C VAL A 507 -35.44 17.30 14.74
N SER A 508 -35.91 18.27 15.53
CA SER A 508 -36.20 18.09 16.96
C SER A 508 -37.48 17.30 17.23
N THR A 509 -38.35 17.13 16.24
CA THR A 509 -39.64 16.45 16.38
C THR A 509 -39.61 15.09 15.68
N SER A 510 -39.50 14.02 16.46
CA SER A 510 -39.53 12.65 15.93
C SER A 510 -40.53 11.78 16.67
N CYS A 511 -41.41 11.13 15.91
CA CYS A 511 -42.34 10.14 16.44
C CYS A 511 -41.77 8.72 16.42
N ALA A 512 -40.62 8.51 15.76
CA ALA A 512 -39.97 7.22 15.63
C ALA A 512 -38.72 7.16 16.51
N THR A 513 -38.52 6.02 17.18
CA THR A 513 -37.37 5.81 18.08
C THR A 513 -36.18 5.14 17.39
N SER A 514 -36.42 4.61 16.19
CA SER A 514 -35.39 4.01 15.34
C SER A 514 -34.32 5.03 14.96
N LEU A 515 -33.04 4.63 15.03
CA LEU A 515 -31.91 5.48 14.64
C LEU A 515 -31.99 5.89 13.16
N CYS A 516 -32.36 4.95 12.28
CA CYS A 516 -32.74 5.22 10.88
C CYS A 516 -33.65 4.09 10.37
N ALA A 517 -34.33 4.28 9.24
CA ALA A 517 -34.93 3.17 8.50
C ALA A 517 -33.86 2.42 7.71
N LEU A 518 -33.01 3.19 7.01
CA LEU A 518 -31.88 2.73 6.23
C LEU A 518 -30.76 3.79 6.26
N GLY A 519 -29.55 3.38 6.63
CA GLY A 519 -28.32 4.18 6.55
C GLY A 519 -27.15 3.32 6.08
N ARG A 520 -25.98 3.93 5.85
CA ARG A 520 -24.75 3.21 5.47
C ARG A 520 -23.52 3.83 6.14
N ILE A 521 -22.79 3.04 6.91
CA ILE A 521 -21.50 3.44 7.48
C ILE A 521 -20.44 3.13 6.45
N ASP A 522 -19.65 4.12 6.03
CA ASP A 522 -18.57 3.90 5.08
C ASP A 522 -17.27 3.66 5.84
N PHE A 523 -16.66 2.49 5.59
CA PHE A 523 -15.39 2.09 6.17
C PHE A 523 -14.24 2.18 5.17
N ALA A 524 -13.05 2.42 5.69
CA ALA A 524 -11.79 2.16 5.01
C ALA A 524 -10.93 1.21 5.85
N ILE A 525 -10.03 0.51 5.17
CA ILE A 525 -8.96 -0.24 5.80
C ILE A 525 -7.68 0.53 5.51
N ASP A 526 -6.99 0.96 6.55
CA ASP A 526 -5.74 1.69 6.41
C ASP A 526 -4.59 0.77 5.97
N ASN A 527 -3.45 1.39 5.68
CA ASN A 527 -2.26 0.72 5.17
C ASN A 527 -1.70 -0.35 6.13
N ASP A 528 -2.02 -0.25 7.41
CA ASP A 528 -1.62 -1.19 8.47
C ASP A 528 -2.66 -2.30 8.66
N GLY A 529 -3.74 -2.30 7.87
CA GLY A 529 -4.81 -3.29 7.92
C GLY A 529 -5.89 -3.00 8.96
N SER A 530 -5.88 -1.82 9.60
CA SER A 530 -6.86 -1.43 10.61
C SER A 530 -8.12 -0.80 10.00
N LEU A 531 -9.28 -1.15 10.55
CA LEU A 531 -10.58 -0.62 10.12
C LEU A 531 -10.80 0.81 10.66
N LYS A 532 -11.31 1.72 9.83
CA LYS A 532 -11.65 3.11 10.18
C LYS A 532 -13.01 3.51 9.62
N ILE A 533 -13.79 4.27 10.38
CA ILE A 533 -15.07 4.86 9.95
C ILE A 533 -14.79 6.20 9.26
N LEU A 534 -15.28 6.37 8.03
CA LEU A 534 -15.15 7.60 7.25
C LEU A 534 -16.30 8.56 7.51
N GLU A 535 -17.52 8.05 7.47
CA GLU A 535 -18.77 8.80 7.59
C GLU A 535 -19.97 7.86 7.82
N PHE A 536 -21.12 8.42 8.17
CA PHE A 536 -22.39 7.73 8.23
C PHE A 536 -23.42 8.41 7.33
N ASN A 537 -23.75 7.75 6.22
CA ASN A 537 -24.75 8.19 5.26
C ASN A 537 -26.14 7.74 5.73
N SER A 538 -26.75 8.50 6.64
CA SER A 538 -28.05 8.20 7.25
C SER A 538 -29.26 8.81 6.53
N GLU A 539 -29.05 9.55 5.43
CA GLU A 539 -30.13 10.20 4.68
C GLU A 539 -30.43 9.48 3.36
N THR A 540 -29.44 9.40 2.47
CA THR A 540 -29.59 8.92 1.09
C THR A 540 -28.51 7.87 0.75
N PRO A 541 -28.52 6.69 1.40
CA PRO A 541 -27.53 5.66 1.11
C PRO A 541 -27.76 5.04 -0.28
N ALA A 542 -26.83 5.27 -1.20
CA ALA A 542 -26.80 4.69 -2.54
C ALA A 542 -26.29 3.23 -2.56
N GLY A 543 -26.35 2.56 -3.72
CA GLY A 543 -25.74 1.24 -3.93
C GLY A 543 -26.61 0.03 -3.58
N LEU A 544 -27.93 0.23 -3.43
CA LEU A 544 -28.81 -0.78 -2.84
C LEU A 544 -29.16 -1.91 -3.82
N VAL A 545 -29.41 -1.55 -5.09
CA VAL A 545 -29.64 -2.53 -6.17
C VAL A 545 -28.37 -3.34 -6.41
N GLU A 546 -27.22 -2.73 -6.28
CA GLU A 546 -25.93 -3.39 -6.41
C GLU A 546 -25.71 -4.40 -5.28
N ALA A 547 -25.99 -4.01 -4.04
CA ALA A 547 -25.82 -4.89 -2.88
C ALA A 547 -26.81 -6.07 -2.87
N ILE A 548 -28.10 -5.83 -3.10
CA ILE A 548 -29.15 -6.87 -3.07
C ILE A 548 -29.13 -7.68 -4.37
N GLY A 549 -29.15 -6.99 -5.50
CA GLY A 549 -29.32 -7.58 -6.83
C GLY A 549 -28.02 -8.05 -7.45
N LEU A 550 -27.12 -7.12 -7.78
CA LEU A 550 -25.91 -7.45 -8.55
C LEU A 550 -24.98 -8.40 -7.80
N ASN A 551 -24.79 -8.21 -6.50
CA ASN A 551 -23.96 -9.10 -5.68
C ASN A 551 -24.48 -10.56 -5.72
N PHE A 552 -25.80 -10.75 -5.83
CA PHE A 552 -26.39 -12.07 -6.02
C PHE A 552 -26.22 -12.59 -7.45
N ILE A 553 -26.54 -11.78 -8.47
CA ILE A 553 -26.44 -12.18 -9.89
C ILE A 553 -24.99 -12.57 -10.23
N ILE A 554 -24.01 -11.77 -9.82
CA ILE A 554 -22.58 -12.03 -10.05
C ILE A 554 -22.18 -13.35 -9.39
N LYS A 555 -22.56 -13.59 -8.13
CA LYS A 555 -22.24 -14.84 -7.43
C LYS A 555 -22.74 -16.07 -8.18
N GLU A 556 -24.00 -16.06 -8.61
CA GLU A 556 -24.62 -17.18 -9.33
C GLU A 556 -23.98 -17.37 -10.71
N LYS A 557 -23.83 -16.29 -11.50
CA LYS A 557 -23.26 -16.35 -12.85
C LYS A 557 -21.80 -16.81 -12.85
N LEU A 558 -21.03 -16.40 -11.85
CA LEU A 558 -19.59 -16.69 -11.76
C LEU A 558 -19.27 -17.92 -10.88
N ASN A 559 -20.29 -18.60 -10.31
CA ASN A 559 -20.14 -19.74 -9.40
C ASN A 559 -19.19 -19.47 -8.21
N ILE A 560 -19.28 -18.26 -7.64
CA ILE A 560 -18.40 -17.82 -6.54
C ILE A 560 -18.72 -18.63 -5.28
N GLN A 561 -17.71 -19.24 -4.66
CA GLN A 561 -17.87 -20.12 -3.49
C GLN A 561 -17.99 -19.36 -2.15
N TYR A 562 -17.57 -18.10 -2.11
CA TYR A 562 -17.59 -17.25 -0.92
C TYR A 562 -19.00 -16.83 -0.51
N GLN A 563 -19.23 -16.55 0.78
CA GLN A 563 -20.57 -16.18 1.28
C GLN A 563 -20.98 -14.77 0.82
N ASN A 564 -22.25 -14.60 0.41
CA ASN A 564 -22.82 -13.28 0.12
C ASN A 564 -23.27 -12.62 1.44
N PRO A 565 -22.73 -11.45 1.82
CA PRO A 565 -23.12 -10.76 3.06
C PRO A 565 -24.53 -10.14 2.99
N ASN A 566 -25.13 -10.03 1.80
CA ASN A 566 -26.39 -9.30 1.57
C ASN A 566 -27.66 -10.16 1.59
N VAL A 567 -27.55 -11.45 1.92
CA VAL A 567 -28.69 -12.39 1.85
C VAL A 567 -29.91 -11.95 2.68
N ASN A 568 -29.68 -11.29 3.81
CA ASN A 568 -30.74 -10.85 4.73
C ASN A 568 -31.08 -9.35 4.60
N LEU A 569 -30.36 -8.60 3.75
CA LEU A 569 -30.47 -7.13 3.69
C LEU A 569 -31.90 -6.68 3.36
N LYS A 570 -32.55 -7.33 2.38
CA LYS A 570 -33.93 -7.02 1.98
C LYS A 570 -34.93 -7.21 3.13
N GLU A 571 -34.86 -8.33 3.84
CA GLU A 571 -35.76 -8.63 4.96
C GLU A 571 -35.53 -7.69 6.14
N HIS A 572 -34.28 -7.33 6.41
CA HIS A 572 -33.93 -6.36 7.44
C HIS A 572 -34.47 -4.95 7.12
N ILE A 573 -34.36 -4.51 5.86
CA ILE A 573 -34.99 -3.26 5.39
C ILE A 573 -36.49 -3.31 5.63
N LYS A 574 -37.16 -4.36 5.15
CA LYS A 574 -38.61 -4.55 5.31
C LYS A 574 -39.03 -4.45 6.78
N LYS A 575 -38.31 -5.12 7.67
CA LYS A 575 -38.56 -5.09 9.12
C LYS A 575 -38.36 -3.71 9.73
N SER A 576 -37.29 -3.01 9.36
CA SER A 576 -36.99 -1.66 9.85
C SER A 576 -38.08 -0.66 9.47
N PHE A 577 -38.50 -0.67 8.20
CA PHE A 577 -39.61 0.18 7.73
C PHE A 577 -40.92 -0.20 8.41
N PHE A 578 -41.22 -1.48 8.56
CA PHE A 578 -42.40 -1.96 9.28
C PHE A 578 -42.45 -1.42 10.72
N ASN A 579 -41.33 -1.47 11.45
CA ASN A 579 -41.27 -0.97 12.84
C ASN A 579 -41.60 0.52 12.92
N ILE A 580 -41.04 1.34 12.02
CA ILE A 580 -41.32 2.79 11.99
C ILE A 580 -42.79 3.04 11.65
N LEU A 581 -43.36 2.30 10.70
CA LEU A 581 -44.78 2.41 10.35
C LEU A 581 -45.70 2.02 11.51
N GLU A 582 -45.35 1.00 12.29
CA GLU A 582 -46.09 0.62 13.51
C GLU A 582 -46.01 1.70 14.61
N GLU A 583 -44.89 2.42 14.73
CA GLU A 583 -44.79 3.58 15.63
C GLU A 583 -45.71 4.72 15.16
N LEU A 584 -45.72 5.02 13.86
CA LEU A 584 -46.62 6.03 13.29
C LEU A 584 -48.10 5.66 13.45
N LYS A 585 -48.47 4.38 13.31
CA LYS A 585 -49.84 3.87 13.50
C LYS A 585 -50.39 4.11 14.90
N LYS A 586 -49.54 4.22 15.92
CA LYS A 586 -49.97 4.55 17.30
C LYS A 586 -50.48 5.98 17.43
N ILE A 587 -50.12 6.85 16.50
CA ILE A 587 -50.38 8.30 16.55
C ILE A 587 -51.47 8.68 15.54
N LYS A 588 -51.44 8.08 14.35
CA LYS A 588 -52.41 8.35 13.28
C LYS A 588 -52.68 7.12 12.43
N LYS A 589 -53.76 7.15 11.64
CA LYS A 589 -54.01 6.13 10.62
C LYS A 589 -52.96 6.27 9.50
N VAL A 590 -52.34 5.15 9.13
CA VAL A 590 -51.39 5.09 8.00
C VAL A 590 -51.95 4.16 6.93
N LYS A 591 -52.18 4.67 5.73
CA LYS A 591 -52.68 3.92 4.57
C LYS A 591 -51.79 4.15 3.34
N ASN A 592 -51.48 5.41 3.03
CA ASN A 592 -50.76 5.78 1.82
C ASN A 592 -49.31 6.14 2.18
N ILE A 593 -48.35 5.41 1.61
CA ILE A 593 -46.92 5.65 1.80
C ILE A 593 -46.35 6.17 0.49
N ALA A 594 -45.74 7.35 0.50
CA ALA A 594 -44.99 7.86 -0.64
C ALA A 594 -43.55 7.39 -0.57
N VAL A 595 -43.01 6.94 -1.70
CA VAL A 595 -41.57 6.77 -1.93
C VAL A 595 -41.19 7.79 -2.98
N VAL A 596 -40.37 8.77 -2.60
CA VAL A 596 -40.08 9.94 -3.44
C VAL A 596 -38.59 10.10 -3.69
N THR A 597 -38.26 10.54 -4.90
CA THR A 597 -36.88 10.75 -5.37
C THR A 597 -36.81 11.95 -6.30
N SER A 598 -35.60 12.44 -6.57
CA SER A 598 -35.33 13.20 -7.79
C SER A 598 -35.38 12.22 -8.99
N TRP A 599 -35.83 12.64 -10.17
CA TRP A 599 -35.77 11.77 -11.38
C TRP A 599 -34.34 11.63 -11.93
N TYR A 600 -33.32 11.73 -11.08
CA TYR A 600 -31.95 11.34 -11.40
C TYR A 600 -31.88 9.82 -11.57
N TYR A 601 -31.24 9.36 -12.64
CA TYR A 601 -31.39 7.98 -13.10
C TYR A 601 -30.94 6.92 -12.07
N GLU A 602 -29.94 7.23 -11.24
CA GLU A 602 -29.42 6.31 -10.21
C GLU A 602 -30.38 6.17 -9.02
N ASP A 603 -30.99 7.28 -8.62
CA ASP A 603 -31.91 7.31 -7.49
C ASP A 603 -33.22 6.57 -7.82
N ILE A 604 -33.61 6.54 -9.10
CA ILE A 604 -34.86 5.90 -9.55
C ILE A 604 -34.87 4.42 -9.23
N TYR A 605 -33.86 3.64 -9.65
CA TYR A 605 -33.87 2.20 -9.42
C TYR A 605 -33.70 1.86 -7.93
N THR A 606 -32.93 2.66 -7.20
CA THR A 606 -32.74 2.51 -5.74
C THR A 606 -34.05 2.73 -5.00
N SER A 607 -34.74 3.83 -5.30
CA SER A 607 -36.02 4.18 -4.68
C SER A 607 -37.14 3.25 -5.12
N ASN A 608 -37.15 2.81 -6.37
CA ASN A 608 -38.10 1.82 -6.87
C ASN A 608 -37.95 0.49 -6.13
N LEU A 609 -36.73 0.03 -5.86
CA LEU A 609 -36.50 -1.17 -5.05
C LEU A 609 -37.10 -1.03 -3.64
N ILE A 610 -36.94 0.12 -2.99
CA ILE A 610 -37.59 0.40 -1.69
C ILE A 610 -39.12 0.37 -1.83
N ALA A 611 -39.68 0.95 -2.88
CA ALA A 611 -41.11 0.92 -3.14
C ALA A 611 -41.63 -0.51 -3.31
N GLU A 612 -40.91 -1.37 -4.03
CA GLU A 612 -41.26 -2.79 -4.18
C GLU A 612 -41.18 -3.54 -2.84
N ILE A 613 -40.14 -3.31 -2.03
CA ILE A 613 -40.03 -3.90 -0.68
C ILE A 613 -41.21 -3.50 0.21
N LEU A 614 -41.63 -2.23 0.17
CA LEU A 614 -42.77 -1.74 0.93
C LEU A 614 -44.10 -2.31 0.45
N LYS A 615 -44.26 -2.55 -0.87
CA LYS A 615 -45.48 -3.19 -1.42
C LYS A 615 -45.67 -4.59 -0.86
N GLU A 616 -44.59 -5.31 -0.55
CA GLU A 616 -44.68 -6.65 0.07
C GLU A 616 -45.23 -6.66 1.50
N LEU A 617 -45.41 -5.49 2.14
CA LEU A 617 -46.11 -5.40 3.42
C LEU A 617 -47.63 -5.59 3.27
N ASN A 618 -48.19 -5.53 2.04
CA ASN A 618 -49.59 -5.77 1.68
C ASN A 618 -50.68 -4.93 2.39
N GLU A 619 -50.34 -4.18 3.42
CA GLU A 619 -51.26 -3.35 4.22
C GLU A 619 -51.39 -1.90 3.72
N TYR A 620 -50.46 -1.46 2.88
CA TYR A 620 -50.29 -0.05 2.50
C TYR A 620 -50.42 0.16 1.00
N SER A 621 -50.94 1.31 0.60
CA SER A 621 -50.87 1.81 -0.77
C SER A 621 -49.56 2.57 -0.94
N VAL A 622 -48.60 1.96 -1.63
CA VAL A 622 -47.29 2.55 -1.91
C VAL A 622 -47.35 3.33 -3.22
N ILE A 623 -46.99 4.62 -3.16
CA ILE A 623 -47.01 5.55 -4.28
C ILE A 623 -45.58 5.99 -4.56
N PHE A 624 -45.01 5.56 -5.69
CA PHE A 624 -43.69 5.98 -6.15
C PHE A 624 -43.83 7.24 -7.02
N GLY A 625 -43.03 8.28 -6.76
CA GLY A 625 -43.14 9.53 -7.50
C GLY A 625 -41.97 10.48 -7.31
N ASN A 626 -42.07 11.66 -7.93
CA ASN A 626 -41.07 12.70 -7.79
C ASN A 626 -41.29 13.51 -6.50
N ILE A 627 -40.20 13.91 -5.83
CA ILE A 627 -40.24 14.84 -4.70
C ILE A 627 -40.92 16.18 -5.04
N TYR A 628 -40.69 16.72 -6.24
CA TYR A 628 -41.25 17.99 -6.73
C TYR A 628 -42.77 17.91 -7.03
N ASP A 629 -43.34 16.70 -7.10
CA ASP A 629 -44.78 16.51 -7.33
C ASP A 629 -45.60 16.55 -6.03
N LEU A 630 -44.94 16.62 -4.86
CA LEU A 630 -45.61 16.75 -3.57
C LEU A 630 -46.30 18.11 -3.45
N LYS A 631 -47.56 18.10 -3.00
CA LYS A 631 -48.38 19.30 -2.80
C LYS A 631 -48.89 19.38 -1.38
N VAL A 632 -48.86 20.59 -0.82
CA VAL A 632 -49.43 20.88 0.50
C VAL A 632 -50.77 21.56 0.34
N ASN A 633 -51.81 21.02 0.98
CA ASN A 633 -53.12 21.64 1.08
C ASN A 633 -53.68 21.43 2.50
N ASN A 634 -54.12 22.51 3.17
CA ASN A 634 -54.61 22.47 4.55
C ASN A 634 -53.68 21.71 5.52
N ASN A 635 -52.37 21.97 5.42
CA ASN A 635 -51.32 21.32 6.20
C ASN A 635 -51.23 19.78 6.04
N LYS A 636 -51.78 19.23 4.96
CA LYS A 636 -51.67 17.83 4.56
C LYS A 636 -50.89 17.72 3.26
N ILE A 637 -50.15 16.63 3.11
CA ILE A 637 -49.29 16.37 1.95
C ILE A 637 -50.00 15.43 0.99
N TYR A 638 -49.96 15.72 -0.30
CA TYR A 638 -50.57 14.94 -1.37
C TYR A 638 -49.54 14.60 -2.45
N LEU A 639 -49.63 13.38 -3.00
CA LEU A 639 -48.89 12.96 -4.20
C LEU A 639 -49.88 12.39 -5.22
N TYR A 640 -49.89 12.94 -6.43
CA TYR A 640 -50.81 12.54 -7.51
C TYR A 640 -52.29 12.48 -7.08
N GLY A 641 -52.71 13.40 -6.21
CA GLY A 641 -54.09 13.51 -5.70
C GLY A 641 -54.41 12.65 -4.48
N ASN A 642 -53.50 11.78 -4.04
CA ASN A 642 -53.68 10.95 -2.85
C ASN A 642 -53.09 11.65 -1.62
N GLU A 643 -53.84 11.72 -0.51
CA GLU A 643 -53.30 12.17 0.78
C GLU A 643 -52.24 11.18 1.26
N ILE A 644 -51.08 11.67 1.68
CA ILE A 644 -49.95 10.84 2.10
C ILE A 644 -49.88 10.79 3.61
N ASP A 645 -49.63 9.60 4.16
CA ASP A 645 -49.53 9.38 5.60
C ASP A 645 -48.07 9.18 6.06
N ALA A 646 -47.21 8.59 5.22
CA ALA A 646 -45.78 8.44 5.48
C ALA A 646 -44.97 8.64 4.20
N ILE A 647 -43.74 9.11 4.31
CA ILE A 647 -42.87 9.47 3.18
C ILE A 647 -41.49 8.87 3.41
N TYR A 648 -41.07 7.95 2.54
CA TYR A 648 -39.66 7.66 2.35
C TYR A 648 -39.08 8.55 1.26
N ARG A 649 -38.01 9.28 1.57
CA ARG A 649 -37.34 10.16 0.61
C ARG A 649 -35.93 9.66 0.31
N HIS A 650 -35.62 9.55 -0.97
CA HIS A 650 -34.25 9.50 -1.47
C HIS A 650 -33.89 10.89 -1.99
N TYR A 651 -33.93 11.87 -1.09
CA TYR A 651 -33.64 13.27 -1.40
C TYR A 651 -33.17 13.96 -0.10
N PRO A 652 -32.02 14.65 -0.08
CA PRO A 652 -31.45 15.30 1.10
C PRO A 652 -32.40 16.24 1.85
N LEU A 653 -32.44 16.16 3.19
CA LEU A 653 -33.29 17.06 3.97
C LEU A 653 -32.75 18.48 4.03
N ASP A 654 -31.41 18.63 4.05
CA ASP A 654 -30.72 19.91 4.03
C ASP A 654 -31.08 20.76 2.81
N TRP A 655 -31.41 20.12 1.68
CA TRP A 655 -31.81 20.82 0.46
C TRP A 655 -33.17 21.53 0.59
N PHE A 656 -34.00 21.14 1.56
CA PHE A 656 -35.32 21.75 1.76
C PHE A 656 -35.25 23.23 2.14
N SER A 657 -34.19 23.67 2.82
CA SER A 657 -34.00 25.08 3.17
C SER A 657 -33.53 25.94 2.00
N TYR A 658 -32.92 25.35 0.97
CA TYR A 658 -32.37 26.10 -0.16
C TYR A 658 -33.36 26.24 -1.32
N GLU A 659 -34.31 25.31 -1.47
CA GLU A 659 -35.26 25.28 -2.59
C GLU A 659 -36.66 25.76 -2.19
N ASP A 660 -37.18 26.78 -2.88
CA ASP A 660 -38.46 27.42 -2.54
C ASP A 660 -39.68 26.48 -2.71
N GLU A 661 -39.60 25.51 -3.62
CA GLU A 661 -40.60 24.44 -3.76
C GLU A 661 -40.63 23.55 -2.50
N MET A 662 -39.46 23.22 -1.95
CA MET A 662 -39.31 22.31 -0.82
C MET A 662 -39.64 22.96 0.51
N LYS A 663 -39.37 24.26 0.68
CA LYS A 663 -39.71 25.02 1.91
C LYS A 663 -41.16 24.86 2.33
N LYS A 664 -42.08 24.76 1.38
CA LYS A 664 -43.53 24.57 1.63
C LYS A 664 -43.84 23.27 2.37
N LEU A 665 -42.97 22.28 2.29
CA LEU A 665 -43.11 20.98 2.96
C LEU A 665 -42.58 20.99 4.40
N ILE A 666 -41.72 21.95 4.79
CA ILE A 666 -41.07 21.96 6.11
C ILE A 666 -42.09 21.99 7.24
N ASP A 667 -43.06 22.91 7.19
CA ASP A 667 -44.09 23.07 8.23
C ASP A 667 -44.94 21.80 8.47
N PRO A 668 -45.55 21.17 7.44
CA PRO A 668 -46.32 19.94 7.66
C PRO A 668 -45.44 18.76 8.11
N LEU A 669 -44.21 18.65 7.61
CA LEU A 669 -43.26 17.61 8.01
C LEU A 669 -42.77 17.78 9.45
N SER A 670 -42.74 19.02 9.95
CA SER A 670 -42.33 19.35 11.33
C SER A 670 -43.23 18.75 12.41
N SER A 671 -44.36 18.11 12.04
CA SER A 671 -45.14 17.29 12.98
C SER A 671 -44.41 16.03 13.44
N GLY A 672 -43.35 15.60 12.74
CA GLY A 672 -42.61 14.36 13.01
C GLY A 672 -43.34 13.08 12.60
N GLN A 673 -44.54 13.19 12.02
CA GLN A 673 -45.44 12.06 11.77
C GLN A 673 -45.39 11.53 10.33
N TYR A 674 -44.52 12.06 9.47
CA TYR A 674 -44.46 11.69 8.05
C TYR A 674 -43.18 10.94 7.68
N LEU A 675 -42.03 11.32 8.22
CA LEU A 675 -40.73 11.02 7.61
C LEU A 675 -40.19 9.62 7.93
N ILE A 676 -39.65 8.99 6.88
CA ILE A 676 -38.85 7.78 6.89
C ILE A 676 -37.63 8.08 5.97
N ASN A 677 -36.37 8.06 6.38
CA ASN A 677 -35.84 8.13 7.73
C ASN A 677 -36.43 9.29 8.55
N PRO A 678 -36.48 9.18 9.90
CA PRO A 678 -36.97 10.26 10.75
C PRO A 678 -36.10 11.52 10.64
N GLY A 679 -36.67 12.71 10.88
CA GLY A 679 -35.95 13.99 10.72
C GLY A 679 -34.62 14.11 11.49
N HIS A 680 -34.46 13.39 12.61
CA HIS A 680 -33.24 13.40 13.40
C HIS A 680 -32.02 12.78 12.69
N THR A 681 -32.20 12.02 11.60
CA THR A 681 -31.06 11.45 10.85
C THR A 681 -30.18 12.49 10.18
N LEU A 682 -30.63 13.75 10.07
CA LEU A 682 -29.78 14.86 9.64
C LEU A 682 -28.66 15.17 10.65
N ILE A 683 -28.88 14.90 11.95
CA ILE A 683 -27.84 15.01 12.99
C ILE A 683 -26.71 14.02 12.72
N THR A 684 -27.07 12.77 12.46
CA THR A 684 -26.11 11.67 12.27
C THR A 684 -25.44 11.67 10.89
N GLN A 685 -26.04 12.38 9.92
CA GLN A 685 -25.47 12.60 8.58
C GLN A 685 -24.31 13.61 8.61
N SER A 686 -24.33 14.57 9.54
CA SER A 686 -23.34 15.64 9.58
C SER A 686 -21.96 15.12 9.97
N LYS A 687 -20.95 15.40 9.13
CA LYS A 687 -19.55 15.08 9.42
C LYS A 687 -19.03 15.85 10.64
N ALA A 688 -19.61 17.01 10.97
CA ALA A 688 -19.30 17.75 12.20
C ALA A 688 -19.64 16.97 13.47
N LEU A 689 -20.56 15.99 13.41
CA LEU A 689 -20.83 15.11 14.55
C LEU A 689 -19.59 14.35 15.00
N PHE A 690 -18.65 14.04 14.09
CA PHE A 690 -17.40 13.37 14.43
C PHE A 690 -16.51 14.26 15.29
N ALA A 691 -16.49 15.58 15.03
CA ALA A 691 -15.81 16.55 15.89
C ALA A 691 -16.49 16.63 17.27
N VAL A 692 -17.82 16.63 17.32
CA VAL A 692 -18.58 16.60 18.57
C VAL A 692 -18.26 15.33 19.38
N ILE A 693 -18.17 14.16 18.74
CA ILE A 693 -17.81 12.89 19.39
C ILE A 693 -16.41 12.99 20.04
N HIS A 694 -15.41 13.54 19.34
CA HIS A 694 -14.07 13.73 19.91
C HIS A 694 -14.04 14.75 21.06
N GLU A 695 -14.84 15.81 20.99
CA GLU A 695 -15.00 16.74 22.11
C GLU A 695 -15.68 16.09 23.32
N LEU A 696 -16.67 15.21 23.10
CA LEU A 696 -17.30 14.43 24.18
C LEU A 696 -16.31 13.45 24.83
N VAL A 697 -15.39 12.85 24.06
CA VAL A 697 -14.26 12.08 24.61
C VAL A 697 -13.40 12.97 25.53
N ARG A 698 -12.99 14.15 25.06
CA ARG A 698 -12.19 15.11 25.85
C ARG A 698 -12.87 15.54 27.14
N LYS A 699 -14.19 15.68 27.13
CA LYS A 699 -15.01 16.02 28.31
C LYS A 699 -15.31 14.82 29.21
N LYS A 700 -14.80 13.62 28.90
CA LYS A 700 -15.04 12.38 29.64
C LYS A 700 -16.52 12.05 29.78
N PHE A 701 -17.30 12.34 28.74
CA PHE A 701 -18.72 12.01 28.68
C PHE A 701 -18.94 10.50 28.51
N PHE A 702 -18.08 9.85 27.73
CA PHE A 702 -18.16 8.44 27.40
C PHE A 702 -17.64 7.53 28.50
N SER A 703 -18.09 6.27 28.49
CA SER A 703 -17.42 5.22 29.26
C SER A 703 -16.02 4.96 28.70
N ARG A 704 -15.17 4.28 29.46
CA ARG A 704 -13.83 3.89 28.98
C ARG A 704 -13.89 3.06 27.69
N ASP A 705 -14.82 2.10 27.61
CA ASP A 705 -14.99 1.26 26.43
C ASP A 705 -15.44 2.05 25.20
N ASP A 706 -16.32 3.05 25.39
CA ASP A 706 -16.78 3.94 24.33
C ASP A 706 -15.65 4.89 23.87
N GLU A 707 -14.82 5.38 24.79
CA GLU A 707 -13.62 6.19 24.49
C GLU A 707 -12.57 5.40 23.71
N GLU A 708 -12.21 4.19 24.17
CA GLU A 708 -11.26 3.32 23.47
C GLU A 708 -11.77 2.95 22.06
N PHE A 709 -13.08 2.78 21.89
CA PHE A 709 -13.71 2.58 20.58
C PHE A 709 -13.52 3.81 19.66
N VAL A 710 -13.84 5.02 20.13
CA VAL A 710 -13.74 6.24 19.33
C VAL A 710 -12.29 6.46 18.88
N LEU A 711 -11.33 6.37 19.80
CA LEU A 711 -9.92 6.58 19.50
C LEU A 711 -9.35 5.53 18.52
N LYS A 712 -9.89 4.31 18.53
CA LYS A 712 -9.46 3.24 17.64
C LYS A 712 -10.05 3.37 16.23
N TYR A 713 -11.36 3.61 16.10
CA TYR A 713 -12.09 3.45 14.84
C TYR A 713 -12.46 4.77 14.15
N ILE A 714 -12.50 5.89 14.87
CA ILE A 714 -12.91 7.18 14.31
C ILE A 714 -11.68 8.10 14.20
N PRO A 715 -11.23 8.48 13.00
CA PRO A 715 -10.11 9.41 12.83
C PRO A 715 -10.37 10.71 13.61
N TYR A 716 -9.30 11.29 14.16
CA TYR A 716 -9.42 12.54 14.89
C TYR A 716 -10.03 13.61 13.98
N THR A 717 -11.07 14.29 14.47
CA THR A 717 -11.85 15.27 13.70
C THR A 717 -12.09 16.50 14.57
N CYS A 718 -11.93 17.69 14.02
CA CYS A 718 -12.15 18.97 14.70
C CYS A 718 -12.79 20.00 13.75
N LEU A 719 -13.38 21.05 14.33
CA LEU A 719 -13.96 22.17 13.58
C LEU A 719 -12.94 23.28 13.31
N GLU A 720 -11.94 23.39 14.19
CA GLU A 720 -10.83 24.31 14.06
C GLU A 720 -9.52 23.52 14.27
N PRO A 721 -8.48 23.74 13.44
CA PRO A 721 -7.21 23.05 13.61
C PRO A 721 -6.60 23.30 14.99
N ASP A 722 -6.26 22.22 15.70
CA ASP A 722 -5.62 22.27 17.01
C ASP A 722 -4.27 21.53 17.01
N ASN A 723 -3.66 21.37 18.19
CA ASN A 723 -2.36 20.71 18.34
C ASN A 723 -2.44 19.17 18.33
N VAL A 724 -3.64 18.60 18.29
CA VAL A 724 -3.87 17.15 18.20
C VAL A 724 -4.03 16.72 16.75
N LEU A 725 -4.66 17.56 15.92
CA LEU A 725 -4.75 17.34 14.47
C LEU A 725 -3.35 17.13 13.88
N SER A 726 -3.19 16.06 13.10
CA SER A 726 -1.96 15.82 12.36
C SER A 726 -1.76 16.86 11.27
N PHE A 727 -0.53 17.01 10.76
CA PHE A 727 -0.27 17.84 9.57
C PHE A 727 -0.88 17.23 8.29
N ASP A 728 -1.18 15.93 8.34
CA ASP A 728 -1.66 15.12 7.24
C ASP A 728 -3.17 14.87 7.39
N TYR A 729 -3.96 15.87 7.01
CA TYR A 729 -5.42 15.87 7.19
C TYR A 729 -6.17 16.13 5.87
N VAL A 730 -7.47 15.85 5.90
CA VAL A 730 -8.44 16.19 4.86
C VAL A 730 -9.44 17.19 5.41
N THR A 731 -9.91 18.12 4.57
CA THR A 731 -11.07 18.95 4.88
C THR A 731 -12.31 18.35 4.21
N LYS A 732 -13.44 18.37 4.91
CA LYS A 732 -14.71 17.84 4.38
C LYS A 732 -15.87 18.79 4.72
N PRO A 733 -16.72 19.19 3.75
CA PRO A 733 -17.93 19.95 4.06
C PRO A 733 -18.91 19.13 4.92
N TYR A 734 -19.60 19.76 5.86
CA TYR A 734 -20.42 19.08 6.88
C TYR A 734 -21.45 18.10 6.30
N LEU A 735 -22.14 18.51 5.23
CA LEU A 735 -23.28 17.79 4.66
C LEU A 735 -23.08 17.38 3.20
N SER A 736 -21.87 17.53 2.64
CA SER A 736 -21.60 17.07 1.27
C SER A 736 -21.62 15.55 1.15
N ARG A 737 -21.85 15.08 -0.07
CA ARG A 737 -21.99 13.67 -0.46
C ARG A 737 -21.02 13.35 -1.60
N GLU A 738 -20.72 12.06 -1.80
CA GLU A 738 -19.90 11.56 -2.93
C GLU A 738 -18.51 12.20 -3.08
N GLY A 739 -17.86 12.53 -1.96
CA GLY A 739 -16.52 13.13 -1.98
C GLY A 739 -16.49 14.59 -2.46
N ALA A 740 -17.65 15.20 -2.74
CA ALA A 740 -17.72 16.59 -3.20
C ALA A 740 -17.15 17.56 -2.14
N GLY A 741 -16.21 18.40 -2.58
CA GLY A 741 -15.55 19.41 -1.74
C GLY A 741 -14.53 18.85 -0.75
N VAL A 742 -14.19 17.56 -0.82
CA VAL A 742 -13.07 17.02 -0.03
C VAL A 742 -11.77 17.54 -0.59
N MET A 743 -10.94 18.14 0.26
CA MET A 743 -9.62 18.67 -0.12
C MET A 743 -8.54 18.10 0.80
N LEU A 744 -7.33 17.99 0.30
CA LEU A 744 -6.16 17.61 1.09
C LEU A 744 -5.56 18.86 1.74
N SER A 745 -4.90 18.70 2.88
CA SER A 745 -4.33 19.84 3.64
C SER A 745 -3.32 20.70 2.86
N TYR A 746 -2.79 20.19 1.74
CA TYR A 746 -1.88 20.93 0.86
C TYR A 746 -2.56 21.61 -0.32
N ASP A 747 -3.83 21.31 -0.61
CA ASP A 747 -4.56 22.00 -1.67
C ASP A 747 -4.79 23.45 -1.24
N GLU A 748 -4.73 24.41 -2.18
CA GLU A 748 -5.07 25.80 -1.86
C GLU A 748 -6.52 25.86 -1.39
N MET A 749 -6.74 26.06 -0.09
CA MET A 749 -8.07 26.24 0.46
C MET A 749 -8.74 27.41 -0.25
N SER A 750 -9.83 27.15 -0.97
CA SER A 750 -10.66 28.23 -1.47
C SER A 750 -11.19 28.99 -0.27
N LYS A 751 -11.10 30.33 -0.30
CA LYS A 751 -11.62 31.21 0.75
C LYS A 751 -13.16 31.16 0.90
N GLU A 752 -13.84 30.29 0.16
CA GLU A 752 -15.29 30.25 -0.01
C GLU A 752 -15.95 29.00 0.63
N LEU A 753 -15.19 28.11 1.28
CA LEU A 753 -15.75 26.95 1.96
C LEU A 753 -16.02 27.27 3.44
N ASP A 754 -17.23 27.74 3.72
CA ASP A 754 -17.81 27.72 5.06
C ASP A 754 -18.23 26.28 5.43
N ASP A 755 -18.38 25.96 6.72
CA ASP A 755 -18.89 24.68 7.23
C ASP A 755 -18.09 23.42 6.82
N ILE A 756 -16.80 23.41 7.14
CA ILE A 756 -15.89 22.27 6.93
C ILE A 756 -15.36 21.68 8.24
N VAL A 757 -15.15 20.36 8.27
CA VAL A 757 -14.36 19.69 9.31
C VAL A 757 -12.94 19.46 8.85
N PHE A 758 -12.02 19.40 9.80
CA PHE A 758 -10.64 18.94 9.62
C PHE A 758 -10.53 17.55 10.23
N GLN A 759 -10.14 16.56 9.43
CA GLN A 759 -10.04 15.16 9.87
C GLN A 759 -8.68 14.58 9.50
N ASP A 760 -8.04 13.88 10.43
CA ASP A 760 -6.81 13.12 10.16
C ASP A 760 -7.01 12.22 8.94
N ARG A 761 -6.05 12.27 8.00
CA ARG A 761 -6.15 11.52 6.76
C ARG A 761 -5.90 10.05 7.04
N ILE A 762 -6.74 9.20 6.46
CA ILE A 762 -6.53 7.76 6.45
C ILE A 762 -5.74 7.40 5.20
N ASN A 763 -4.60 6.74 5.39
CA ASN A 763 -3.82 6.15 4.32
C ASN A 763 -4.46 4.82 3.91
N ILE A 764 -5.55 4.89 3.15
CA ILE A 764 -6.34 3.71 2.74
C ILE A 764 -5.43 2.75 1.96
N LYS A 765 -5.49 1.45 2.30
CA LYS A 765 -4.77 0.40 1.57
C LYS A 765 -5.35 0.26 0.16
N PRO A 766 -4.59 0.58 -0.89
CA PRO A 766 -5.09 0.40 -2.23
C PRO A 766 -5.04 -1.08 -2.63
N LEU A 767 -5.97 -1.46 -3.51
CA LEU A 767 -6.05 -2.78 -4.09
C LEU A 767 -5.81 -2.68 -5.59
N TYR A 768 -4.99 -3.59 -6.13
CA TYR A 768 -4.71 -3.64 -7.55
C TYR A 768 -5.82 -4.39 -8.27
N SER A 769 -6.38 -3.79 -9.32
CA SER A 769 -7.44 -4.41 -10.13
C SER A 769 -7.40 -3.88 -11.56
N ASN A 770 -7.96 -4.66 -12.47
CA ASN A 770 -8.26 -4.20 -13.82
C ASN A 770 -9.54 -3.37 -13.82
N ILE A 771 -9.51 -2.28 -14.59
CA ILE A 771 -10.66 -1.47 -14.94
C ILE A 771 -10.82 -1.47 -16.46
N TYR A 772 -12.06 -1.33 -16.89
CA TYR A 772 -12.43 -1.51 -18.28
C TYR A 772 -13.23 -0.32 -18.74
N SER A 773 -12.78 0.28 -19.84
CA SER A 773 -13.50 1.34 -20.54
C SER A 773 -13.99 0.85 -21.89
N THR A 774 -14.79 1.67 -22.56
CA THR A 774 -15.20 1.43 -23.96
C THR A 774 -14.03 1.38 -24.95
N MET A 775 -12.83 1.83 -24.56
CA MET A 775 -11.67 1.99 -25.44
C MET A 775 -10.44 1.13 -25.04
N LYS A 776 -10.24 0.90 -23.74
CA LYS A 776 -9.06 0.23 -23.19
C LYS A 776 -9.37 -0.52 -21.89
N GLU A 777 -8.59 -1.56 -21.66
CA GLU A 777 -8.36 -2.17 -20.35
C GLU A 777 -7.11 -1.53 -19.73
N GLU A 778 -7.17 -1.22 -18.44
CA GLU A 778 -6.01 -0.73 -17.69
C GLU A 778 -6.01 -1.34 -16.28
N SER A 779 -4.82 -1.76 -15.83
CA SER A 779 -4.62 -2.20 -14.44
C SER A 779 -4.16 -1.01 -13.62
N LYS A 780 -4.84 -0.72 -12.51
CA LYS A 780 -4.44 0.35 -11.60
C LYS A 780 -4.75 0.00 -10.15
N TYR A 781 -4.15 0.77 -9.24
CA TYR A 781 -4.51 0.77 -7.84
C TYR A 781 -5.81 1.56 -7.62
N LEU A 782 -6.72 0.97 -6.85
CA LEU A 782 -8.00 1.56 -6.49
C LEU A 782 -8.18 1.56 -4.96
N PHE A 783 -8.90 2.55 -4.44
CA PHE A 783 -9.13 2.73 -3.00
C PHE A 783 -10.51 2.20 -2.63
N PRO A 784 -10.60 1.09 -1.87
CA PRO A 784 -11.87 0.54 -1.47
C PRO A 784 -12.50 1.36 -0.34
N VAL A 785 -13.76 1.73 -0.53
CA VAL A 785 -14.67 2.19 0.52
C VAL A 785 -15.76 1.13 0.69
N ILE A 786 -15.79 0.51 1.88
CA ILE A 786 -16.66 -0.62 2.20
C ILE A 786 -17.81 -0.10 3.06
N GLY A 787 -18.96 0.11 2.45
CA GLY A 787 -20.19 0.55 3.10
C GLY A 787 -20.91 -0.60 3.79
N THR A 788 -21.22 -0.46 5.08
CA THR A 788 -22.12 -1.38 5.82
C THR A 788 -23.49 -0.74 5.99
N TYR A 789 -24.52 -1.37 5.45
CA TYR A 789 -25.90 -0.92 5.62
C TYR A 789 -26.37 -1.13 7.05
N ILE A 790 -27.02 -0.11 7.60
CA ILE A 790 -27.70 -0.12 8.89
C ILE A 790 -29.19 -0.06 8.65
N THR A 791 -29.95 -0.97 9.25
CA THR A 791 -31.42 -0.94 9.25
C THR A 791 -31.89 -0.87 10.69
N GLY A 792 -32.55 0.22 11.07
CA GLY A 792 -32.71 0.54 12.48
C GLY A 792 -31.37 0.94 13.08
N ASP A 793 -30.82 0.05 13.88
CA ASP A 793 -29.51 0.10 14.52
C ASP A 793 -28.71 -1.20 14.29
N ILE A 794 -29.12 -2.02 13.31
CA ILE A 794 -28.55 -3.34 13.05
C ILE A 794 -27.76 -3.32 11.72
N PRO A 795 -26.48 -3.72 11.72
CA PRO A 795 -25.74 -3.91 10.47
C PRO A 795 -26.31 -5.09 9.68
N SER A 796 -26.60 -4.86 8.40
CA SER A 796 -27.53 -5.70 7.63
C SER A 796 -27.02 -6.12 6.24
N GLY A 797 -25.97 -5.48 5.72
CA GLY A 797 -25.40 -5.80 4.43
C GLY A 797 -24.18 -4.95 4.11
N VAL A 798 -23.52 -5.22 2.99
CA VAL A 798 -22.28 -4.61 2.54
C VAL A 798 -22.40 -4.16 1.08
N PHE A 799 -21.87 -2.98 0.78
CA PHE A 799 -21.72 -2.41 -0.55
C PHE A 799 -20.32 -1.82 -0.67
N THR A 800 -19.60 -2.14 -1.73
CA THR A 800 -18.22 -1.66 -1.89
C THR A 800 -18.04 -0.90 -3.18
N ARG A 801 -17.39 0.27 -3.07
CA ARG A 801 -16.91 1.05 -4.20
C ARG A 801 -15.40 1.11 -4.19
N MET A 802 -14.81 1.13 -5.38
CA MET A 802 -13.38 1.23 -5.58
C MET A 802 -13.10 2.31 -6.63
N GLY A 803 -12.42 3.36 -6.23
CA GLY A 803 -12.14 4.53 -7.09
C GLY A 803 -10.73 5.08 -6.88
N ASP A 804 -10.56 6.36 -7.20
CA ASP A 804 -9.33 7.09 -6.88
C ASP A 804 -9.27 7.43 -5.38
N PHE A 805 -8.17 8.08 -4.95
CA PHE A 805 -7.86 8.32 -3.52
C PHE A 805 -9.00 9.02 -2.77
N ILE A 806 -9.60 10.04 -3.41
CA ILE A 806 -10.89 10.59 -3.01
C ILE A 806 -11.93 9.90 -3.89
N THR A 807 -12.77 9.08 -3.26
CA THR A 807 -13.83 8.35 -3.97
C THR A 807 -14.89 9.35 -4.45
N ASP A 808 -15.11 9.37 -5.76
CA ASP A 808 -16.12 10.19 -6.43
C ASP A 808 -17.10 9.32 -7.23
N LYS A 809 -17.91 9.95 -8.08
CA LYS A 809 -18.87 9.27 -8.97
C LYS A 809 -18.24 8.32 -10.01
N ASN A 810 -16.92 8.38 -10.22
CA ASN A 810 -16.21 7.48 -11.13
C ASN A 810 -15.82 6.15 -10.47
N ALA A 811 -16.06 6.01 -9.16
CA ALA A 811 -15.79 4.77 -8.46
C ALA A 811 -16.65 3.62 -9.01
N MET A 812 -16.02 2.47 -9.20
CA MET A 812 -16.67 1.26 -9.67
C MET A 812 -17.29 0.50 -8.50
N CYS A 813 -18.43 -0.14 -8.72
CA CYS A 813 -19.00 -1.10 -7.80
C CYS A 813 -18.26 -2.44 -7.90
N VAL A 814 -17.85 -2.97 -6.76
CA VAL A 814 -17.15 -4.25 -6.65
C VAL A 814 -17.93 -5.18 -5.73
N ALA A 815 -18.33 -6.33 -6.27
CA ALA A 815 -19.07 -7.34 -5.52
C ALA A 815 -18.24 -7.83 -4.33
N THR A 816 -18.85 -7.90 -3.14
CA THR A 816 -18.16 -8.26 -1.90
C THR A 816 -18.64 -9.59 -1.37
N TYR A 817 -17.70 -10.47 -1.01
CA TYR A 817 -17.99 -11.78 -0.43
C TYR A 817 -17.09 -12.10 0.75
N ILE A 818 -17.52 -13.04 1.59
CA ILE A 818 -16.82 -13.42 2.81
C ILE A 818 -16.13 -14.78 2.64
N GLU A 819 -14.84 -14.81 2.96
CA GLU A 819 -14.04 -16.02 3.11
C GLU A 819 -14.21 -16.57 4.52
N CYS A 820 -14.88 -17.72 4.62
CA CYS A 820 -15.22 -18.41 5.87
C CYS A 820 -14.11 -19.33 6.37
#